data_AF-A0A9D8BCX5-F1
#
_entry.id   AF-A0A9D8BCX5-F1
#
_cell.length_a   1.000
_cell.length_b   1.000
_cell.length_c   1.000
_cell.angle_alpha   90.00
_cell.angle_beta   90.00
_cell.angle_gamma   90.00
#
_symmetry.space_group_name_H-M   'P 1'
#
loop_
_entity.id
_entity.type
_entity.pdbx_description
1 polymer ?
#
loop_
_entity_poly.entity_id
_entity_poly.type
_entity_poly.pdbx_seq_one_letter_code
_entity_poly.pdbx_strand_id
1 'polypeptide(L)'
;ETGRGNGIQTFDLNNTSNYGAAVDFTDADNYWNNTANLDHYAGDAHWGAEMTYDYFWQIHNRNSIDGNGFTLKSYMHYNTNYNNAFWDGQRMTYGDGNGSTFTPLSAIDITGHEIAHGLTTNTSNLVYANESGALNESFSDIFGVAVESFANNNALNWIMGEDATPNGNGIRNMANPNAFNDPDTYLGTHYYTGSQDNGGVHTNSGVQNFWYYLLTVGGSGTNDINSVYNVTAQGSLKAARIAFRNNTVYLTPNSDYSDARFYAIQSAIDLYGACSPEVMSTTNAWYAVGVGQPFSYSVTSQFSTAYQDYCQAPALVNFTNESFNAGTFQWNFGDGGTSNQLNPSHTYQNPGLYTVTLIASGGACGTDTLVMVDYINVDPSLPCAITMNPAGLNQTQTSCSGTLFDPGGVASNYQDLVTSEITIAPVGAATVTLNFSLFDLELNYDYLYIYDGPTNTSPLIGQYTGNTLPNGGTIQSTYGAITLKFFSDTYVTNAGFVMTWACQIPSNPPVADFQANATTSCTGEISFEDQTTGGPNAWNWNFGDGSTSTLQNPTHVYQQDGTYTVTLIASNNIGSDTFALQNYITIDRPDAPVANGVILCSPDSVTVQATANGEIRYFDAAIDGNLLDTGAFYSMFLAQTDTLWVENIETNPVLYVGPLNNSFGTGGQHNNTSTQYQIFSVQEPLTIVSAWVNAGAAGDRTITLWDASGNQLDSRFLNIPSGGSRISLNFHLEPGVNYRMGGSQMNLYRNNTGAAYPYQIPGLISITGSSAGAAFYYYFYDWEVVKDPCISPRTPVYLVMDEVTAAATASTFGMTLTINTNQSANANSYSWDFGDNSTDTQATPQHTYTQPGTYTVTLVASNANCSDTTFLEATVDNAGLSDVSGNGWGIFPNPATEVLTVRCFGEEPEYYRVFDAQGRLVQEGKMSGMLTSIRVQNMERGAYQLQLQFTSDRTSRKSFIKMD
;
A
#
# COMPACT_ATOMS: atom_id res chain seq x y z
N GLU A 1 -13.85 8.08 56.25
CA GLU A 1 -14.50 9.29 56.80
C GLU A 1 -14.89 10.28 55.67
N THR A 2 -15.65 11.36 55.97
CA THR A 2 -16.19 12.32 54.97
C THR A 2 -15.85 13.79 55.25
N GLY A 3 -14.99 14.07 56.21
CA GLY A 3 -14.53 15.40 56.62
C GLY A 3 -13.36 15.94 55.79
N ARG A 4 -12.66 15.10 55.02
CA ARG A 4 -11.54 15.51 54.13
C ARG A 4 -11.85 15.22 52.67
N GLY A 5 -11.87 16.26 51.84
CA GLY A 5 -12.16 16.15 50.40
C GLY A 5 -13.48 15.43 50.11
N ASN A 6 -13.44 14.51 49.15
CA ASN A 6 -14.55 13.59 48.83
C ASN A 6 -14.53 12.32 49.71
N GLY A 7 -13.66 12.27 50.73
CA GLY A 7 -13.56 11.22 51.73
C GLY A 7 -12.26 10.43 51.69
N ILE A 8 -11.96 9.80 52.82
CA ILE A 8 -10.86 8.84 52.99
C ILE A 8 -11.46 7.49 53.31
N GLN A 9 -11.02 6.44 52.63
CA GLN A 9 -11.59 5.10 52.71
C GLN A 9 -10.48 4.07 52.89
N THR A 10 -10.67 3.12 53.81
CA THR A 10 -9.72 2.01 54.01
C THR A 10 -10.47 0.69 53.91
N PHE A 11 -9.93 -0.25 53.13
CA PHE A 11 -10.57 -1.53 52.84
C PHE A 11 -9.63 -2.70 53.13
N ASP A 12 -10.23 -3.85 53.47
CA ASP A 12 -9.56 -5.12 53.68
C ASP A 12 -9.65 -6.01 52.43
N LEU A 13 -8.50 -6.44 51.91
CA LEU A 13 -8.43 -7.38 50.78
C LEU A 13 -8.42 -8.85 51.18
N ASN A 14 -8.46 -9.18 52.47
CA ASN A 14 -8.48 -10.52 53.02
C ASN A 14 -7.33 -11.40 52.50
N ASN A 15 -6.11 -10.87 52.43
CA ASN A 15 -4.91 -11.54 51.90
C ASN A 15 -5.03 -11.95 50.42
N THR A 16 -5.86 -11.24 49.65
CA THR A 16 -6.02 -11.44 48.19
C THR A 16 -5.50 -10.25 47.41
N SER A 17 -5.43 -10.38 46.08
CA SER A 17 -5.11 -9.28 45.15
C SER A 17 -6.35 -8.76 44.39
N ASN A 18 -7.56 -9.15 44.81
CA ASN A 18 -8.80 -8.83 44.10
C ASN A 18 -9.54 -7.66 44.76
N TYR A 19 -9.35 -6.45 44.25
CA TYR A 19 -10.01 -5.25 44.74
C TYR A 19 -11.55 -5.29 44.68
N GLY A 20 -12.15 -6.07 43.78
CA GLY A 20 -13.60 -6.23 43.70
C GLY A 20 -14.19 -7.07 44.84
N ALA A 21 -13.35 -7.82 45.56
CA ALA A 21 -13.73 -8.59 46.73
C ALA A 21 -13.37 -7.88 48.05
N ALA A 22 -12.83 -6.65 47.98
CA ALA A 22 -12.49 -5.89 49.16
C ALA A 22 -13.73 -5.60 50.01
N VAL A 23 -13.57 -5.69 51.32
CA VAL A 23 -14.63 -5.38 52.29
C VAL A 23 -14.26 -4.15 53.09
N ASP A 24 -15.26 -3.46 53.62
CA ASP A 24 -15.04 -2.38 54.56
C ASP A 24 -14.53 -2.96 55.88
N PHE A 25 -13.62 -2.27 56.54
CA PHE A 25 -13.28 -2.62 57.90
C PHE A 25 -14.45 -2.24 58.82
N THR A 26 -14.92 -3.19 59.63
CA THR A 26 -16.00 -2.94 60.58
C THR A 26 -15.51 -3.17 62.01
N ASP A 27 -15.71 -2.19 62.87
CA ASP A 27 -15.37 -2.27 64.28
C ASP A 27 -16.62 -2.01 65.14
N ALA A 28 -16.82 -2.83 66.18
CA ALA A 28 -18.09 -2.87 66.92
C ALA A 28 -18.21 -1.82 68.02
N ASP A 29 -17.10 -1.30 68.55
CA ASP A 29 -17.05 -0.34 69.66
C ASP A 29 -16.32 0.96 69.31
N ASN A 30 -15.82 1.06 68.07
CA ASN A 30 -15.01 2.14 67.52
C ASN A 30 -13.67 2.31 68.26
N TYR A 31 -13.15 1.24 68.86
CA TYR A 31 -11.79 1.14 69.37
C TYR A 31 -10.99 0.17 68.52
N TRP A 32 -10.26 0.72 67.54
CA TRP A 32 -9.43 0.00 66.56
C TRP A 32 -8.17 -0.63 67.17
N ASN A 33 -8.34 -1.53 68.13
CA ASN A 33 -7.28 -2.27 68.83
C ASN A 33 -7.32 -3.78 68.49
N ASN A 34 -8.07 -4.15 67.45
CA ASN A 34 -8.16 -5.53 67.00
C ASN A 34 -6.81 -6.00 66.43
N THR A 35 -6.06 -6.70 67.27
CA THR A 35 -4.77 -7.29 66.90
C THR A 35 -4.92 -8.61 66.14
N ALA A 36 -6.13 -9.19 66.10
CA ALA A 36 -6.39 -10.35 65.25
C ALA A 36 -6.25 -9.95 63.79
N ASN A 37 -5.62 -10.82 62.98
CA ASN A 37 -5.35 -10.60 61.55
C ASN A 37 -4.55 -9.34 61.18
N LEU A 38 -3.97 -8.64 62.16
CA LEU A 38 -3.25 -7.38 61.96
C LEU A 38 -4.16 -6.19 61.58
N ASP A 39 -5.48 -6.28 61.82
CA ASP A 39 -6.45 -5.26 61.39
C ASP A 39 -6.20 -3.87 62.01
N HIS A 40 -5.58 -3.78 63.19
CA HIS A 40 -5.19 -2.50 63.81
C HIS A 40 -4.29 -1.61 62.92
N TYR A 41 -3.49 -2.19 62.02
CA TYR A 41 -2.67 -1.43 61.06
C TYR A 41 -3.51 -0.72 59.98
N ALA A 42 -4.78 -1.11 59.79
CA ALA A 42 -5.71 -0.34 58.96
C ALA A 42 -5.96 1.06 59.54
N GLY A 43 -5.88 1.20 60.87
CA GLY A 43 -5.90 2.48 61.56
C GLY A 43 -4.72 3.36 61.15
N ASP A 44 -3.52 2.79 61.03
CA ASP A 44 -2.31 3.52 60.62
C ASP A 44 -2.45 4.03 59.18
N ALA A 45 -2.91 3.19 58.24
CA ALA A 45 -3.12 3.61 56.86
C ALA A 45 -4.24 4.65 56.71
N HIS A 46 -5.32 4.55 57.51
CA HIS A 46 -6.40 5.54 57.50
C HIS A 46 -5.90 6.88 58.05
N TRP A 47 -5.24 6.85 59.21
CA TRP A 47 -4.71 8.03 59.87
C TRP A 47 -3.57 8.68 59.07
N GLY A 48 -2.68 7.89 58.47
CA GLY A 48 -1.63 8.38 57.58
C GLY A 48 -2.21 9.11 56.36
N ALA A 49 -3.30 8.59 55.77
CA ALA A 49 -4.01 9.28 54.70
C ALA A 49 -4.65 10.60 55.17
N GLU A 50 -5.21 10.62 56.38
CA GLU A 50 -5.74 11.84 57.00
C GLU A 50 -4.65 12.90 57.20
N MET A 51 -3.50 12.51 57.77
CA MET A 51 -2.38 13.41 58.02
C MET A 51 -1.76 13.92 56.73
N THR A 52 -1.68 13.08 55.70
CA THR A 52 -1.18 13.49 54.37
C THR A 52 -2.11 14.50 53.72
N TYR A 53 -3.44 14.28 53.77
CA TYR A 53 -4.42 15.25 53.30
C TYR A 53 -4.29 16.57 54.06
N ASP A 54 -4.22 16.52 55.40
CA ASP A 54 -4.12 17.70 56.25
C ASP A 54 -2.83 18.47 55.98
N TYR A 55 -1.72 17.77 55.75
CA TYR A 55 -0.44 18.38 55.37
C TYR A 55 -0.57 19.14 54.04
N PHE A 56 -1.09 18.52 52.98
CA PHE A 56 -1.28 19.20 51.69
C PHE A 56 -2.25 20.39 51.79
N TRP A 57 -3.30 20.26 52.58
CA TRP A 57 -4.26 21.34 52.80
C TRP A 57 -3.64 22.50 53.59
N GLN A 58 -3.02 22.23 54.75
CA GLN A 58 -2.56 23.26 55.67
C GLN A 58 -1.24 23.90 55.25
N ILE A 59 -0.32 23.13 54.68
CA ILE A 59 1.02 23.61 54.34
C ILE A 59 1.06 24.22 52.93
N HIS A 60 0.33 23.60 52.00
CA HIS A 60 0.39 23.91 50.56
C HIS A 60 -0.93 24.44 49.98
N ASN A 61 -1.99 24.53 50.78
CA ASN A 61 -3.32 24.98 50.33
C ASN A 61 -3.84 24.17 49.12
N ARG A 62 -3.60 22.85 49.13
CA ARG A 62 -4.06 21.93 48.08
C ARG A 62 -5.12 20.96 48.62
N ASN A 63 -6.24 20.86 47.91
CA ASN A 63 -7.33 19.95 48.24
C ASN A 63 -7.06 18.54 47.68
N SER A 64 -6.45 17.66 48.47
CA SER A 64 -6.03 16.31 48.03
C SER A 64 -5.04 16.32 46.85
N ILE A 65 -4.77 15.16 46.26
CA ILE A 65 -3.73 14.99 45.23
C ILE A 65 -4.07 15.66 43.89
N ASP A 66 -5.34 15.86 43.55
CA ASP A 66 -5.81 16.48 42.29
C ASP A 66 -6.16 17.98 42.45
N GLY A 67 -6.11 18.51 43.67
CA GLY A 67 -6.55 19.87 43.97
C GLY A 67 -8.08 20.06 44.02
N ASN A 68 -8.86 18.98 43.87
CA ASN A 68 -10.33 18.99 43.84
C ASN A 68 -10.95 17.98 44.84
N GLY A 69 -10.15 17.49 45.79
CA GLY A 69 -10.63 16.63 46.87
C GLY A 69 -10.71 15.16 46.50
N PHE A 70 -9.83 14.66 45.62
CA PHE A 70 -9.71 13.23 45.29
C PHE A 70 -9.91 12.32 46.51
N THR A 71 -10.75 11.28 46.37
CA THR A 71 -11.01 10.29 47.43
C THR A 71 -9.77 9.41 47.62
N LEU A 72 -9.13 9.52 48.78
CA LEU A 72 -7.97 8.68 49.10
C LEU A 72 -8.44 7.30 49.56
N LYS A 73 -8.02 6.26 48.83
CA LYS A 73 -8.40 4.87 49.10
C LYS A 73 -7.17 4.05 49.46
N SER A 74 -7.19 3.48 50.65
CA SER A 74 -6.15 2.59 51.18
C SER A 74 -6.66 1.15 51.19
N TYR A 75 -5.89 0.21 50.64
CA TYR A 75 -6.21 -1.22 50.66
C TYR A 75 -5.16 -1.98 51.46
N MET A 76 -5.60 -2.62 52.54
CA MET A 76 -4.76 -3.40 53.46
C MET A 76 -4.84 -4.89 53.15
N HIS A 77 -3.92 -5.67 53.71
CA HIS A 77 -3.85 -7.13 53.56
C HIS A 77 -3.77 -7.56 52.09
N TYR A 78 -2.96 -6.85 51.30
CA TYR A 78 -2.74 -7.19 49.90
C TYR A 78 -1.86 -8.43 49.77
N ASN A 79 -2.45 -9.52 49.26
CA ASN A 79 -1.80 -10.82 49.10
C ASN A 79 -1.22 -11.36 50.44
N THR A 80 -0.47 -12.46 50.41
CA THR A 80 0.15 -13.06 51.60
C THR A 80 1.64 -12.73 51.65
N ASN A 81 2.12 -12.21 52.80
CA ASN A 81 3.53 -11.86 53.03
C ASN A 81 4.14 -10.92 51.97
N TYR A 82 3.35 -9.99 51.44
CA TYR A 82 3.78 -9.09 50.39
C TYR A 82 4.66 -7.97 50.96
N ASN A 83 5.92 -7.91 50.50
CA ASN A 83 6.95 -6.99 50.98
C ASN A 83 6.98 -5.70 50.13
N ASN A 84 5.82 -5.07 49.91
CA ASN A 84 5.78 -3.78 49.24
C ASN A 84 4.49 -3.02 49.55
N ALA A 85 4.54 -1.71 49.35
CA ALA A 85 3.39 -0.84 49.17
C ALA A 85 3.48 -0.19 47.78
N PHE A 86 2.35 0.26 47.23
CA PHE A 86 2.36 0.97 45.95
C PHE A 86 1.10 1.81 45.72
N TRP A 87 1.27 2.86 44.92
CA TRP A 87 0.22 3.57 44.20
C TRP A 87 0.02 3.01 42.79
N ASP A 88 -1.21 2.70 42.40
CA ASP A 88 -1.53 2.10 41.09
C ASP A 88 -2.15 3.08 40.07
N GLY A 89 -2.15 4.37 40.39
CA GLY A 89 -2.86 5.41 39.63
C GLY A 89 -4.25 5.75 40.16
N GLN A 90 -4.81 4.95 41.08
CA GLN A 90 -6.16 5.16 41.62
C GLN A 90 -6.26 5.05 43.15
N ARG A 91 -5.34 4.32 43.78
CA ARG A 91 -5.39 3.95 45.20
C ARG A 91 -4.01 3.57 45.73
N MET A 92 -3.88 3.58 47.05
CA MET A 92 -2.73 3.04 47.76
C MET A 92 -3.03 1.63 48.23
N THR A 93 -2.03 0.76 48.12
CA THR A 93 -2.13 -0.66 48.47
C THR A 93 -0.94 -1.06 49.32
N TYR A 94 -1.22 -1.75 50.43
CA TYR A 94 -0.23 -2.09 51.45
C TYR A 94 -0.20 -3.61 51.69
N GLY A 95 0.99 -4.20 51.59
CA GLY A 95 1.24 -5.57 52.03
C GLY A 95 1.50 -5.65 53.54
N ASP A 96 1.25 -6.83 54.10
CA ASP A 96 1.51 -7.10 55.53
C ASP A 96 2.98 -7.36 55.87
N GLY A 97 3.84 -7.46 54.84
CA GLY A 97 5.21 -7.89 54.97
C GLY A 97 5.32 -9.35 55.41
N ASN A 98 6.53 -9.89 55.35
CA ASN A 98 6.82 -11.28 55.76
C ASN A 98 7.23 -11.42 57.23
N GLY A 99 7.20 -10.34 58.01
CA GLY A 99 7.61 -10.28 59.42
C GLY A 99 9.12 -10.33 59.68
N SER A 100 9.95 -10.43 58.63
CA SER A 100 11.42 -10.52 58.74
C SER A 100 12.15 -9.41 57.98
N THR A 101 11.64 -9.04 56.81
CA THR A 101 12.08 -7.91 56.00
C THR A 101 11.23 -6.69 56.31
N PHE A 102 9.91 -6.87 56.31
CA PHE A 102 8.93 -5.83 56.62
C PHE A 102 7.87 -6.34 57.60
N THR A 103 7.39 -5.44 58.47
CA THR A 103 6.07 -5.50 59.11
C THR A 103 5.03 -4.86 58.17
N PRO A 104 3.73 -4.78 58.51
CA PRO A 104 2.75 -4.14 57.63
C PRO A 104 3.20 -2.73 57.20
N LEU A 105 3.20 -2.48 55.89
CA LEU A 105 3.81 -1.29 55.29
C LEU A 105 2.89 -0.05 55.34
N SER A 106 2.20 0.16 56.45
CA SER A 106 1.27 1.29 56.66
C SER A 106 1.87 2.41 57.52
N ALA A 107 3.18 2.44 57.69
CA ALA A 107 3.88 3.53 58.37
C ALA A 107 3.55 4.88 57.71
N ILE A 108 3.63 5.97 58.49
CA ILE A 108 3.10 7.27 58.05
C ILE A 108 3.89 7.87 56.89
N ASP A 109 5.21 7.70 56.89
CA ASP A 109 6.10 8.13 55.83
C ASP A 109 5.89 7.32 54.54
N ILE A 110 5.68 6.00 54.64
CA ILE A 110 5.29 5.13 53.51
C ILE A 110 3.93 5.54 52.97
N THR A 111 2.94 5.75 53.85
CA THR A 111 1.59 6.19 53.45
C THR A 111 1.66 7.55 52.74
N GLY A 112 2.44 8.49 53.27
CA GLY A 112 2.68 9.79 52.64
C GLY A 112 3.38 9.67 51.30
N HIS A 113 4.37 8.77 51.18
CA HIS A 113 5.09 8.45 49.95
C HIS A 113 4.15 7.90 48.86
N GLU A 114 3.29 6.92 49.17
CA GLU A 114 2.35 6.38 48.19
C GLU A 114 1.34 7.42 47.70
N ILE A 115 0.83 8.26 48.60
CA ILE A 115 -0.08 9.34 48.23
C ILE A 115 0.65 10.40 47.39
N ALA A 116 1.93 10.64 47.65
CA ALA A 116 2.74 11.58 46.90
C ALA A 116 3.02 11.13 45.46
N HIS A 117 3.09 9.83 45.17
CA HIS A 117 3.03 9.34 43.79
C HIS A 117 1.73 9.75 43.09
N GLY A 118 0.61 9.72 43.81
CA GLY A 118 -0.66 10.26 43.34
C GLY A 118 -0.62 11.77 43.07
N LEU A 119 0.05 12.56 43.92
CA LEU A 119 0.28 13.99 43.67
C LEU A 119 1.08 14.20 42.38
N THR A 120 2.18 13.47 42.20
CA THR A 120 3.02 13.53 40.99
C THR A 120 2.21 13.15 39.74
N THR A 121 1.43 12.06 39.80
CA THR A 121 0.53 11.63 38.71
C THR A 121 -0.44 12.73 38.28
N ASN A 122 -0.98 13.50 39.23
CA ASN A 122 -1.96 14.56 38.97
C ASN A 122 -1.33 15.94 38.72
N THR A 123 0.00 16.03 38.58
CA THR A 123 0.71 17.29 38.34
C THR A 123 1.79 17.16 37.28
N SER A 124 3.06 16.99 37.65
CA SER A 124 4.17 16.87 36.70
C SER A 124 4.10 15.61 35.83
N ASN A 125 3.42 14.57 36.33
CA ASN A 125 3.27 13.28 35.69
C ASN A 125 4.63 12.68 35.26
N LEU A 126 5.65 12.84 36.11
CA LEU A 126 7.01 12.33 35.90
C LEU A 126 6.98 10.84 35.52
N VAL A 127 7.54 10.53 34.35
CA VAL A 127 7.68 9.17 33.83
C VAL A 127 8.48 8.35 34.84
N TYR A 128 8.00 7.17 35.17
CA TYR A 128 8.63 6.30 36.16
C TYR A 128 9.79 5.49 35.56
N ALA A 129 10.80 6.20 35.02
CA ALA A 129 12.03 5.63 34.48
C ALA A 129 13.20 6.64 34.50
N ASN A 130 14.43 6.14 34.67
CA ASN A 130 15.67 6.93 34.66
C ASN A 130 15.60 8.14 35.62
N GLU A 131 16.08 9.32 35.21
CA GLU A 131 16.12 10.51 36.06
C GLU A 131 14.72 11.04 36.43
N SER A 132 13.77 11.05 35.49
CA SER A 132 12.39 11.46 35.80
C SER A 132 11.73 10.53 36.82
N GLY A 133 12.01 9.23 36.72
CA GLY A 133 11.55 8.24 37.70
C GLY A 133 12.23 8.41 39.06
N ALA A 134 13.52 8.73 39.09
CA ALA A 134 14.24 8.97 40.33
C ALA A 134 13.76 10.25 41.04
N LEU A 135 13.39 11.29 40.27
CA LEU A 135 12.71 12.48 40.80
C LEU A 135 11.32 12.12 41.35
N ASN A 136 10.56 11.27 40.64
CA ASN A 136 9.24 10.80 41.10
C ASN A 136 9.36 10.12 42.48
N GLU A 137 10.29 9.16 42.62
CA GLU A 137 10.64 8.52 43.89
C GLU A 137 11.07 9.52 44.96
N SER A 138 11.98 10.44 44.62
CA SER A 138 12.49 11.41 45.59
C SER A 138 11.41 12.37 46.09
N PHE A 139 10.50 12.85 45.22
CA PHE A 139 9.38 13.66 45.68
C PHE A 139 8.48 12.88 46.65
N SER A 140 8.26 11.59 46.39
CA SER A 140 7.50 10.75 47.30
C SER A 140 8.20 10.59 48.66
N ASP A 141 9.51 10.37 48.69
CA ASP A 141 10.31 10.36 49.94
C ASP A 141 10.24 11.70 50.67
N ILE A 142 10.43 12.82 49.96
CA ILE A 142 10.37 14.18 50.48
C ILE A 142 9.04 14.44 51.19
N PHE A 143 7.93 14.08 50.56
CA PHE A 143 6.61 14.31 51.15
C PHE A 143 6.27 13.28 52.22
N GLY A 144 6.74 12.03 52.12
CA GLY A 144 6.64 11.03 53.19
C GLY A 144 7.24 11.54 54.50
N VAL A 145 8.53 11.93 54.48
CA VAL A 145 9.23 12.47 55.67
C VAL A 145 8.61 13.78 56.16
N ALA A 146 8.17 14.65 55.24
CA ALA A 146 7.55 15.92 55.64
C ALA A 146 6.17 15.71 56.31
N VAL A 147 5.39 14.74 55.85
CA VAL A 147 4.10 14.35 56.47
C VAL A 147 4.34 13.71 57.84
N GLU A 148 5.30 12.81 57.95
CA GLU A 148 5.68 12.21 59.22
C GLU A 148 6.07 13.28 60.25
N SER A 149 6.94 14.21 59.87
CA SER A 149 7.31 15.36 60.69
C SER A 149 6.11 16.19 61.11
N PHE A 150 5.15 16.39 60.20
CA PHE A 150 3.94 17.17 60.47
C PHE A 150 3.05 16.47 61.49
N ALA A 151 2.90 15.15 61.39
CA ALA A 151 2.07 14.36 62.27
C ALA A 151 2.68 14.13 63.67
N ASN A 152 4.01 14.00 63.76
CA ASN A 152 4.73 13.69 65.01
C ASN A 152 5.39 14.93 65.67
N ASN A 153 4.77 16.11 65.51
CA ASN A 153 5.20 17.36 66.15
C ASN A 153 6.70 17.73 65.92
N ASN A 154 7.19 17.53 64.69
CA ASN A 154 8.56 17.81 64.22
C ASN A 154 9.67 16.84 64.69
N ALA A 155 9.33 15.63 65.15
CA ALA A 155 10.32 14.56 65.22
C ALA A 155 10.63 14.06 63.80
N LEU A 156 11.87 14.23 63.35
CA LEU A 156 12.37 13.90 62.00
C LEU A 156 13.63 13.03 62.14
N ASN A 157 13.65 11.84 61.54
CA ASN A 157 14.83 10.97 61.55
C ASN A 157 15.49 10.78 60.16
N TRP A 158 14.90 11.35 59.09
CA TRP A 158 15.41 11.33 57.70
C TRP A 158 15.62 9.94 57.10
N ILE A 159 15.02 8.92 57.73
CA ILE A 159 15.03 7.54 57.27
C ILE A 159 13.64 7.27 56.71
N MET A 160 13.57 6.47 55.65
CA MET A 160 12.31 5.99 55.10
C MET A 160 12.04 4.57 55.60
N GLY A 161 10.83 4.29 56.06
CA GLY A 161 10.28 2.98 56.34
C GLY A 161 10.85 2.30 57.59
N GLU A 162 11.52 3.01 58.49
CA GLU A 162 12.11 2.42 59.69
C GLU A 162 11.06 1.77 60.59
N ASP A 163 9.88 2.38 60.72
CA ASP A 163 8.75 1.85 61.48
C ASP A 163 8.09 0.62 60.83
N ALA A 164 8.39 0.36 59.55
CA ALA A 164 7.95 -0.82 58.82
C ALA A 164 9.03 -1.91 58.71
N THR A 165 10.21 -1.71 59.29
CA THR A 165 11.31 -2.69 59.27
C THR A 165 11.56 -3.26 60.67
N PRO A 166 11.61 -4.60 60.86
CA PRO A 166 11.82 -5.19 62.19
C PRO A 166 13.12 -4.77 62.90
N ASN A 167 14.13 -4.31 62.16
CA ASN A 167 15.41 -3.84 62.69
C ASN A 167 15.44 -2.32 62.98
N GLY A 168 14.42 -1.57 62.56
CA GLY A 168 14.36 -0.11 62.70
C GLY A 168 15.38 0.66 61.84
N ASN A 169 15.94 0.03 60.80
CA ASN A 169 16.94 0.68 59.95
C ASN A 169 16.32 1.38 58.74
N GLY A 170 15.09 1.04 58.35
CA GLY A 170 14.44 1.57 57.16
C GLY A 170 15.04 1.05 55.85
N ILE A 171 14.66 1.70 54.75
CA ILE A 171 14.99 1.30 53.37
C ILE A 171 15.88 2.32 52.65
N ARG A 172 15.82 3.60 53.04
CA ARG A 172 16.62 4.70 52.48
C ARG A 172 16.93 5.72 53.56
N ASN A 173 18.01 6.49 53.37
CA ASN A 173 18.40 7.57 54.29
C ASN A 173 18.65 8.86 53.50
N MET A 174 17.78 9.85 53.67
CA MET A 174 17.88 11.13 52.95
C MET A 174 19.05 11.99 53.45
N ALA A 175 19.50 11.81 54.69
CA ALA A 175 20.62 12.54 55.28
C ALA A 175 21.99 11.94 54.92
N ASN A 176 22.04 10.66 54.56
CA ASN A 176 23.23 9.94 54.14
C ASN A 176 22.88 8.77 53.20
N PRO A 177 22.51 9.04 51.93
CA PRO A 177 22.12 8.00 50.96
C PRO A 177 23.18 6.91 50.78
N ASN A 178 24.46 7.29 50.79
CA ASN A 178 25.60 6.38 50.65
C ASN A 178 25.60 5.25 51.69
N ALA A 179 25.00 5.45 52.88
CA ALA A 179 24.87 4.39 53.90
C ALA A 179 23.94 3.24 53.46
N PHE A 180 23.06 3.48 52.47
CA PHE A 180 22.12 2.52 51.92
C PHE A 180 22.50 2.06 50.50
N ASN A 181 23.70 2.44 50.03
CA ASN A 181 24.18 2.23 48.66
C ASN A 181 23.41 3.03 47.59
N ASP A 182 22.84 4.17 47.97
CA ASP A 182 22.23 5.13 47.06
C ASP A 182 23.17 6.35 46.88
N PRO A 183 23.25 6.95 45.68
CA PRO A 183 24.07 8.14 45.44
C PRO A 183 23.56 9.36 46.21
N ASP A 184 24.46 10.12 46.82
CA ASP A 184 24.19 11.46 47.33
C ASP A 184 24.65 12.57 46.35
N THR A 185 25.36 12.17 45.29
CA THR A 185 25.95 13.04 44.27
C THR A 185 25.64 12.50 42.87
N TYR A 186 25.19 13.37 41.97
CA TYR A 186 24.94 13.06 40.56
C TYR A 186 26.19 12.53 39.87
N LEU A 187 26.09 11.36 39.24
CA LEU A 187 27.20 10.59 38.66
C LEU A 187 28.35 10.29 39.66
N GLY A 188 28.05 10.36 40.96
CA GLY A 188 28.98 10.09 42.05
C GLY A 188 29.03 8.63 42.47
N THR A 189 29.44 8.40 43.71
CA THR A 189 29.50 7.06 44.31
C THR A 189 28.08 6.47 44.32
N HIS A 190 27.96 5.18 44.00
CA HIS A 190 26.68 4.45 43.94
C HIS A 190 25.69 4.88 42.85
N TYR A 191 26.02 5.86 41.99
CA TYR A 191 25.13 6.27 40.92
C TYR A 191 24.87 5.13 39.92
N TYR A 192 23.60 4.91 39.60
CA TYR A 192 23.17 3.78 38.80
C TYR A 192 22.85 4.16 37.35
N THR A 193 23.39 3.42 36.39
CA THR A 193 23.21 3.67 34.94
C THR A 193 22.70 2.44 34.17
N GLY A 194 22.24 1.40 34.88
CA GLY A 194 21.71 0.17 34.28
C GLY A 194 20.21 0.26 33.98
N SER A 195 19.58 -0.86 33.61
CA SER A 195 18.15 -0.91 33.26
C SER A 195 17.23 -1.54 34.32
N GLN A 196 17.79 -2.22 35.34
CA GLN A 196 17.01 -2.69 36.50
C GLN A 196 16.36 -1.52 37.23
N ASP A 197 15.29 -1.81 37.97
CA ASP A 197 14.58 -0.80 38.75
C ASP A 197 14.19 0.44 37.92
N ASN A 198 13.69 0.18 36.70
CA ASN A 198 13.31 1.22 35.74
C ASN A 198 14.43 2.24 35.44
N GLY A 199 15.71 1.84 35.51
CA GLY A 199 16.83 2.79 35.41
C GLY A 199 17.34 3.29 36.76
N GLY A 200 17.09 2.55 37.84
CA GLY A 200 17.52 2.84 39.20
C GLY A 200 16.73 3.98 39.82
N VAL A 201 15.41 3.99 39.67
CA VAL A 201 14.56 5.07 40.19
C VAL A 201 14.64 5.17 41.71
N HIS A 202 14.63 4.06 42.43
CA HIS A 202 14.74 4.06 43.89
C HIS A 202 16.18 4.30 44.37
N THR A 203 17.18 3.96 43.56
CA THR A 203 18.58 4.21 43.87
C THR A 203 18.93 5.68 43.64
N ASN A 204 18.74 6.17 42.42
CA ASN A 204 19.17 7.52 42.04
C ASN A 204 18.37 8.62 42.75
N SER A 205 17.17 8.33 43.30
CA SER A 205 16.40 9.28 44.12
C SER A 205 17.21 9.87 45.29
N GLY A 206 18.24 9.15 45.75
CA GLY A 206 19.22 9.60 46.74
C GLY A 206 19.81 10.99 46.45
N VAL A 207 20.01 11.35 45.18
CA VAL A 207 20.58 12.64 44.77
C VAL A 207 19.65 13.79 45.19
N GLN A 208 18.36 13.71 44.86
CA GLN A 208 17.40 14.75 45.25
C GLN A 208 16.99 14.63 46.72
N ASN A 209 17.01 13.44 47.30
CA ASN A 209 16.78 13.23 48.73
C ASN A 209 17.81 13.99 49.57
N PHE A 210 19.10 13.88 49.22
CA PHE A 210 20.17 14.61 49.91
C PHE A 210 20.12 16.12 49.64
N TRP A 211 19.70 16.53 48.42
CA TRP A 211 19.41 17.94 48.13
C TRP A 211 18.36 18.51 49.09
N TYR A 212 17.25 17.80 49.28
CA TYR A 212 16.17 18.25 50.15
C TYR A 212 16.58 18.29 51.63
N TYR A 213 17.37 17.31 52.07
CA TYR A 213 18.00 17.31 53.39
C TYR A 213 18.86 18.56 53.58
N LEU A 214 19.83 18.80 52.68
CA LEU A 214 20.74 19.94 52.76
C LEU A 214 19.99 21.28 52.71
N LEU A 215 18.95 21.40 51.89
CA LEU A 215 18.11 22.60 51.84
C LEU A 215 17.39 22.83 53.18
N THR A 216 16.94 21.75 53.82
CA THR A 216 16.20 21.81 55.08
C THR A 216 17.11 22.13 56.27
N VAL A 217 18.18 21.37 56.46
CA VAL A 217 19.02 21.42 57.68
C VAL A 217 20.35 22.15 57.49
N GLY A 218 20.75 22.42 56.26
CA GLY A 218 22.07 22.97 55.94
C GLY A 218 23.20 21.95 56.07
N GLY A 219 24.39 22.31 55.59
CA GLY A 219 25.56 21.45 55.65
C GLY A 219 26.72 21.99 54.82
N SER A 220 27.92 21.51 55.11
CA SER A 220 29.13 21.85 54.34
C SER A 220 30.00 20.61 54.17
N GLY A 221 30.64 20.47 53.01
CA GLY A 221 31.43 19.30 52.71
C GLY A 221 32.12 19.37 51.37
N THR A 222 32.58 18.21 50.90
CA THR A 222 33.09 18.00 49.55
C THR A 222 32.39 16.76 49.01
N ASN A 223 31.71 16.90 47.87
CA ASN A 223 30.96 15.80 47.26
C ASN A 223 31.88 14.86 46.45
N ASP A 224 31.30 13.80 45.89
CA ASP A 224 32.04 12.74 45.18
C ASP A 224 32.83 13.24 43.96
N ILE A 225 32.42 14.37 43.37
CA ILE A 225 33.07 15.01 42.23
C ILE A 225 34.07 16.11 42.64
N ASN A 226 34.50 16.12 43.90
CA ASN A 226 35.46 17.06 44.49
C ASN A 226 34.99 18.54 44.53
N SER A 227 33.68 18.78 44.54
CA SER A 227 33.12 20.13 44.69
C SER A 227 32.90 20.47 46.16
N VAL A 228 33.54 21.55 46.62
CA VAL A 228 33.40 22.05 47.99
C VAL A 228 32.12 22.89 48.09
N TYR A 229 31.20 22.50 48.96
CA TYR A 229 29.91 23.17 49.10
C TYR A 229 29.63 23.64 50.54
N ASN A 230 28.76 24.65 50.64
CA ASN A 230 28.21 25.15 51.90
C ASN A 230 26.77 25.62 51.67
N VAL A 231 25.82 24.99 52.37
CA VAL A 231 24.38 25.20 52.26
C VAL A 231 23.86 25.71 53.60
N THR A 232 23.13 26.82 53.58
CA THR A 232 22.50 27.39 54.78
C THR A 232 21.09 26.81 54.94
N ALA A 233 20.76 26.34 56.14
CA ALA A 233 19.46 25.75 56.46
C ALA A 233 18.30 26.72 56.18
N GLN A 234 17.28 26.27 55.44
CA GLN A 234 16.04 27.04 55.22
C GLN A 234 14.87 26.59 56.11
N GLY A 235 15.01 25.42 56.75
CA GLY A 235 13.96 24.80 57.56
C GLY A 235 12.91 24.07 56.72
N SER A 236 12.24 23.11 57.35
CA SER A 236 11.35 22.13 56.68
C SER A 236 10.21 22.78 55.91
N LEU A 237 9.58 23.82 56.48
CA LEU A 237 8.46 24.51 55.84
C LEU A 237 8.84 25.15 54.49
N LYS A 238 10.00 25.81 54.42
CA LYS A 238 10.42 26.50 53.19
C LYS A 238 10.89 25.51 52.15
N ALA A 239 11.71 24.53 52.56
CA ALA A 239 12.17 23.47 51.69
C ALA A 239 10.98 22.70 51.08
N ALA A 240 10.00 22.32 51.90
CA ALA A 240 8.77 21.64 51.46
C ALA A 240 7.99 22.45 50.42
N ARG A 241 7.81 23.76 50.61
CA ARG A 241 7.09 24.62 49.66
C ARG A 241 7.82 24.76 48.33
N ILE A 242 9.15 24.80 48.35
CA ILE A 242 9.98 24.83 47.15
C ILE A 242 9.84 23.52 46.38
N ALA A 243 10.00 22.38 47.05
CA ALA A 243 9.83 21.06 46.44
C ALA A 243 8.41 20.85 45.89
N PHE A 244 7.39 21.27 46.64
CA PHE A 244 6.00 21.19 46.20
C PHE A 244 5.72 22.03 44.97
N ARG A 245 6.15 23.30 44.93
CA ARG A 245 5.97 24.15 43.75
C ARG A 245 6.75 23.61 42.54
N ASN A 246 7.93 23.06 42.77
CA ASN A 246 8.73 22.43 41.72
C ASN A 246 7.95 21.30 41.03
N ASN A 247 7.47 20.33 41.82
CA ASN A 247 6.70 19.19 41.32
C ASN A 247 5.34 19.58 40.73
N THR A 248 4.65 20.57 41.31
CA THR A 248 3.24 20.83 40.98
C THR A 248 2.99 21.92 39.94
N VAL A 249 3.99 22.75 39.63
CA VAL A 249 3.82 23.92 38.74
C VAL A 249 4.71 23.85 37.51
N TYR A 250 5.91 23.27 37.61
CA TYR A 250 6.92 23.42 36.57
C TYR A 250 7.37 22.13 35.90
N LEU A 251 7.62 21.08 36.67
CA LEU A 251 8.13 19.84 36.08
C LEU A 251 7.10 19.19 35.17
N THR A 252 7.62 18.50 34.16
CA THR A 252 6.86 17.79 33.13
C THR A 252 7.27 16.32 33.12
N PRO A 253 6.60 15.44 32.35
CA PRO A 253 6.83 14.00 32.45
C PRO A 253 8.28 13.55 32.23
N ASN A 254 9.03 14.25 31.38
CA ASN A 254 10.40 13.89 31.01
C ASN A 254 11.47 14.75 31.72
N SER A 255 11.07 15.53 32.73
CA SER A 255 12.03 16.40 33.42
C SER A 255 13.17 15.61 34.07
N ASP A 256 14.38 16.12 33.90
CA ASP A 256 15.62 15.54 34.43
C ASP A 256 16.15 16.34 35.65
N TYR A 257 17.34 15.99 36.17
CA TYR A 257 17.90 16.74 37.31
C TYR A 257 18.22 18.20 36.99
N SER A 258 18.55 18.53 35.74
CA SER A 258 18.80 19.90 35.30
C SER A 258 17.52 20.73 35.36
N ASP A 259 16.40 20.18 34.87
CA ASP A 259 15.07 20.79 34.96
C ASP A 259 14.66 20.94 36.44
N ALA A 260 14.80 19.88 37.23
CA ALA A 260 14.48 19.89 38.66
C ALA A 260 15.28 20.96 39.42
N ARG A 261 16.55 21.18 39.05
CA ARG A 261 17.35 22.28 39.57
C ARG A 261 16.82 23.63 39.15
N PHE A 262 16.64 23.85 37.85
CA PHE A 262 16.21 25.15 37.32
C PHE A 262 14.88 25.56 37.95
N TYR A 263 13.91 24.66 37.97
CA TYR A 263 12.57 24.95 38.47
C TYR A 263 12.46 24.93 40.00
N ALA A 264 13.35 24.26 40.73
CA ALA A 264 13.47 24.47 42.17
C ALA A 264 13.96 25.90 42.49
N ILE A 265 14.94 26.40 41.72
CA ILE A 265 15.43 27.77 41.86
C ILE A 265 14.31 28.76 41.51
N GLN A 266 13.60 28.55 40.40
CA GLN A 266 12.45 29.37 40.04
C GLN A 266 11.35 29.32 41.11
N SER A 267 11.08 28.16 41.68
CA SER A 267 10.13 28.01 42.80
C SER A 267 10.52 28.85 44.01
N ALA A 268 11.81 28.87 44.35
CA ALA A 268 12.32 29.72 45.43
C ALA A 268 12.21 31.21 45.09
N ILE A 269 12.46 31.60 43.84
CA ILE A 269 12.28 32.98 43.35
C ILE A 269 10.82 33.41 43.48
N ASP A 270 9.88 32.59 43.02
CA ASP A 270 8.45 32.88 43.06
C ASP A 270 7.92 33.04 44.49
N LEU A 271 8.42 32.21 45.41
CA LEU A 271 7.96 32.19 46.80
C LEU A 271 8.63 33.26 47.68
N TYR A 272 9.91 33.56 47.43
CA TYR A 272 10.74 34.35 48.36
C TYR A 272 11.47 35.52 47.71
N GLY A 273 11.36 35.69 46.39
CA GLY A 273 12.05 36.68 45.61
C GLY A 273 13.45 36.23 45.17
N ALA A 274 13.90 36.79 44.04
CA ALA A 274 15.25 36.58 43.54
C ALA A 274 16.29 37.02 44.58
N CYS A 275 17.39 36.27 44.67
CA CYS A 275 18.51 36.57 45.57
C CYS A 275 18.19 36.52 47.06
N SER A 276 17.08 35.89 47.42
CA SER A 276 16.77 35.53 48.79
C SER A 276 17.71 34.43 49.31
N PRO A 277 17.88 34.30 50.64
CA PRO A 277 18.60 33.18 51.24
C PRO A 277 18.12 31.80 50.76
N GLU A 278 16.83 31.69 50.46
CA GLU A 278 16.17 30.51 49.93
C GLU A 278 16.68 30.16 48.52
N VAL A 279 16.74 31.13 47.61
CA VAL A 279 17.28 30.94 46.25
C VAL A 279 18.74 30.51 46.30
N MET A 280 19.54 31.18 47.14
CA MET A 280 20.95 30.85 47.32
C MET A 280 21.13 29.42 47.87
N SER A 281 20.37 29.06 48.88
CA SER A 281 20.50 27.73 49.51
C SER A 281 19.97 26.63 48.61
N THR A 282 18.87 26.85 47.88
CA THR A 282 18.36 25.92 46.86
C THR A 282 19.39 25.68 45.76
N THR A 283 20.02 26.75 45.27
CA THR A 283 21.07 26.65 44.24
C THR A 283 22.30 25.90 44.77
N ASN A 284 22.77 26.26 45.96
CA ASN A 284 23.94 25.63 46.56
C ASN A 284 23.70 24.19 46.98
N ALA A 285 22.47 23.82 47.35
CA ALA A 285 22.09 22.44 47.61
C ALA A 285 22.16 21.61 46.33
N TRP A 286 21.69 22.13 45.19
CA TRP A 286 21.79 21.40 43.91
C TRP A 286 23.25 21.25 43.47
N TYR A 287 24.06 22.30 43.67
CA TYR A 287 25.51 22.23 43.48
C TYR A 287 26.18 21.19 44.39
N ALA A 288 25.75 21.10 45.66
CA ALA A 288 26.27 20.13 46.61
C ALA A 288 26.07 18.69 46.13
N VAL A 289 24.92 18.40 45.51
CA VAL A 289 24.62 17.07 44.94
C VAL A 289 25.09 16.91 43.49
N GLY A 290 25.98 17.80 43.00
CA GLY A 290 26.64 17.64 41.71
C GLY A 290 25.86 18.13 40.49
N VAL A 291 24.77 18.88 40.69
CA VAL A 291 23.93 19.38 39.60
C VAL A 291 24.09 20.90 39.45
N GLY A 292 24.67 21.31 38.32
CA GLY A 292 24.89 22.72 37.95
C GLY A 292 25.94 23.43 38.80
N GLN A 293 25.99 24.76 38.68
CA GLN A 293 26.99 25.62 39.34
C GLN A 293 26.51 26.17 40.69
N PRO A 294 27.44 26.58 41.60
CA PRO A 294 27.05 27.23 42.85
C PRO A 294 26.39 28.58 42.59
N PHE A 295 25.69 29.10 43.61
CA PHE A 295 25.06 30.41 43.53
C PHE A 295 26.08 31.51 43.24
N SER A 296 25.73 32.42 42.33
CA SER A 296 26.47 33.65 42.03
C SER A 296 25.58 34.87 42.29
N TYR A 297 26.15 35.96 42.81
CA TYR A 297 25.44 37.24 42.97
C TYR A 297 25.22 38.00 41.67
N SER A 298 25.63 37.45 40.53
CA SER A 298 25.35 38.02 39.21
C SER A 298 24.06 37.43 38.63
N VAL A 299 23.22 38.31 38.08
CA VAL A 299 22.17 37.91 37.14
C VAL A 299 22.84 37.57 35.81
N THR A 300 22.31 36.59 35.09
CA THR A 300 22.72 36.30 33.71
C THR A 300 21.48 36.24 32.83
N SER A 301 21.41 37.12 31.84
CA SER A 301 20.31 37.15 30.88
C SER A 301 20.57 36.14 29.77
N GLN A 302 19.59 35.28 29.50
CA GLN A 302 19.64 34.29 28.43
C GLN A 302 18.25 34.01 27.89
N PHE A 303 18.14 33.82 26.57
CA PHE A 303 16.91 33.41 25.93
C PHE A 303 17.15 32.72 24.59
N SER A 304 16.14 32.00 24.12
CA SER A 304 16.14 31.30 22.84
C SER A 304 14.78 31.42 22.12
N THR A 305 14.76 30.97 20.87
CA THR A 305 13.52 30.76 20.08
C THR A 305 13.75 29.60 19.12
N ALA A 306 12.69 28.87 18.79
CA ALA A 306 12.77 27.69 17.92
C ALA A 306 13.13 28.05 16.46
N TYR A 307 12.80 29.26 16.00
CA TYR A 307 12.98 29.67 14.61
C TYR A 307 13.21 31.17 14.47
N GLN A 308 14.14 31.56 13.59
CA GLN A 308 14.65 32.93 13.48
C GLN A 308 14.35 33.60 12.12
N ASP A 309 14.06 32.83 11.06
CA ASP A 309 14.04 33.30 9.66
C ASP A 309 12.66 33.21 8.97
N TYR A 310 11.87 34.27 8.98
CA TYR A 310 10.52 34.29 8.43
C TYR A 310 10.49 34.92 7.04
N CYS A 311 9.80 34.31 6.08
CA CYS A 311 9.69 34.86 4.73
C CYS A 311 8.64 35.98 4.57
N GLN A 312 7.77 36.19 5.56
CA GLN A 312 6.64 37.09 5.39
C GLN A 312 6.20 37.65 6.73
N ALA A 313 5.71 38.88 6.70
CA ALA A 313 5.05 39.50 7.83
C ALA A 313 3.53 39.47 7.62
N PRO A 314 2.71 39.29 8.68
CA PRO A 314 3.10 39.23 10.08
C PRO A 314 3.73 37.88 10.49
N ALA A 315 4.87 37.95 11.20
CA ALA A 315 5.59 36.78 11.70
C ALA A 315 5.45 36.66 13.23
N LEU A 316 4.82 35.60 13.73
CA LEU A 316 4.71 35.31 15.17
C LEU A 316 5.93 34.51 15.65
N VAL A 317 6.60 35.02 16.68
CA VAL A 317 7.77 34.41 17.32
C VAL A 317 7.47 34.16 18.79
N ASN A 318 7.76 32.96 19.27
CA ASN A 318 7.68 32.59 20.69
C ASN A 318 9.09 32.56 21.28
N PHE A 319 9.30 33.23 22.42
CA PHE A 319 10.58 33.30 23.10
C PHE A 319 10.56 32.52 24.41
N THR A 320 11.65 31.80 24.67
CA THR A 320 11.89 31.09 25.92
C THR A 320 12.95 31.82 26.72
N ASN A 321 12.64 32.24 27.94
CA ASN A 321 13.61 32.79 28.88
C ASN A 321 14.39 31.67 29.56
N GLU A 322 15.70 31.78 29.49
CA GLU A 322 16.67 30.87 30.13
C GLU A 322 17.54 31.62 31.16
N SER A 323 17.18 32.87 31.47
CA SER A 323 17.95 33.74 32.35
C SER A 323 18.13 33.14 33.74
N PHE A 324 19.33 33.25 34.28
CA PHE A 324 19.69 32.78 35.61
C PHE A 324 19.59 33.90 36.64
N ASN A 325 19.04 33.58 37.81
CA ASN A 325 18.96 34.47 38.98
C ASN A 325 18.14 35.77 38.76
N ALA A 326 17.16 35.75 37.86
CA ALA A 326 16.28 36.87 37.55
C ALA A 326 14.84 36.62 38.02
N GLY A 327 14.18 37.65 38.54
CA GLY A 327 12.76 37.59 38.95
C GLY A 327 11.83 38.46 38.12
N THR A 328 12.38 39.43 37.37
CA THR A 328 11.60 40.30 36.47
C THR A 328 12.31 40.46 35.14
N PHE A 329 11.54 40.54 34.07
CA PHE A 329 12.02 40.54 32.70
C PHE A 329 11.47 41.75 31.96
N GLN A 330 12.30 42.36 31.12
CA GLN A 330 11.87 43.40 30.18
C GLN A 330 12.44 43.06 28.80
N TRP A 331 11.53 42.78 27.88
CA TRP A 331 11.82 42.45 26.49
C TRP A 331 11.66 43.67 25.60
N ASN A 332 12.55 43.82 24.64
CA ASN A 332 12.40 44.70 23.49
C ASN A 332 12.68 43.88 22.23
N PHE A 333 11.70 43.80 21.34
CA PHE A 333 11.77 42.95 20.14
C PHE A 333 12.46 43.65 18.96
N GLY A 334 12.86 44.92 19.10
CA GLY A 334 13.60 45.65 18.05
C GLY A 334 12.72 46.35 17.01
N ASP A 335 11.40 46.14 17.04
CA ASP A 335 10.41 46.82 16.18
C ASP A 335 9.56 47.87 16.93
N GLY A 336 9.88 48.12 18.21
CA GLY A 336 9.13 48.98 19.12
C GLY A 336 8.16 48.22 20.04
N GLY A 337 7.95 46.92 19.83
CA GLY A 337 7.21 46.05 20.74
C GLY A 337 8.02 45.69 22.00
N THR A 338 7.33 45.57 23.14
CA THR A 338 7.93 45.20 24.44
C THR A 338 7.04 44.22 25.21
N SER A 339 7.63 43.42 26.10
CA SER A 339 6.90 42.56 27.04
C SER A 339 7.60 42.47 28.40
N ASN A 340 6.84 42.10 29.45
CA ASN A 340 7.38 41.77 30.78
C ASN A 340 7.07 40.31 31.19
N GLN A 341 6.54 39.51 30.27
CA GLN A 341 6.25 38.10 30.54
C GLN A 341 7.55 37.29 30.63
N LEU A 342 7.52 36.19 31.40
CA LEU A 342 8.64 35.25 31.49
C LEU A 342 8.99 34.69 30.11
N ASN A 343 8.01 34.11 29.41
CA ASN A 343 8.14 33.59 28.04
C ASN A 343 7.14 34.30 27.12
N PRO A 344 7.50 35.43 26.49
CA PRO A 344 6.58 36.18 25.65
C PRO A 344 6.47 35.60 24.24
N SER A 345 5.36 35.90 23.58
CA SER A 345 5.25 35.83 22.12
C SER A 345 5.14 37.23 21.53
N HIS A 346 5.62 37.42 20.30
CA HIS A 346 5.57 38.70 19.60
C HIS A 346 5.33 38.53 18.10
N THR A 347 4.54 39.41 17.50
CA THR A 347 4.27 39.40 16.06
C THR A 347 4.95 40.59 15.36
N TYR A 348 5.95 40.30 14.53
CA TYR A 348 6.62 41.27 13.68
C TYR A 348 5.75 41.60 12.46
N GLN A 349 5.25 42.83 12.38
CA GLN A 349 4.26 43.24 11.38
C GLN A 349 4.86 43.59 10.01
N ASN A 350 6.17 43.79 9.92
CA ASN A 350 6.86 44.17 8.68
C ASN A 350 8.12 43.32 8.45
N PRO A 351 8.60 43.21 7.19
CA PRO A 351 9.95 42.72 6.91
C PRO A 351 11.04 43.57 7.58
N GLY A 352 12.10 42.92 8.06
CA GLY A 352 13.27 43.54 8.68
C GLY A 352 14.17 42.55 9.43
N LEU A 353 15.39 42.99 9.73
CA LEU A 353 16.26 42.35 10.71
C LEU A 353 16.03 43.02 12.07
N TYR A 354 15.72 42.22 13.08
CA TYR A 354 15.31 42.69 14.39
C TYR A 354 16.28 42.21 15.47
N THR A 355 16.84 43.19 16.19
CA THR A 355 17.67 42.94 17.37
C THR A 355 16.78 42.76 18.60
N VAL A 356 16.83 41.59 19.21
CA VAL A 356 16.04 41.28 20.41
C VAL A 356 16.89 41.52 21.65
N THR A 357 16.35 42.27 22.60
CA THR A 357 17.00 42.56 23.88
C THR A 357 16.16 42.02 25.02
N LEU A 358 16.80 41.30 25.93
CA LEU A 358 16.24 40.91 27.22
C LEU A 358 17.04 41.59 28.33
N ILE A 359 16.35 42.34 29.19
CA ILE A 359 16.88 42.81 30.46
C ILE A 359 16.31 41.91 31.55
N ALA A 360 17.17 41.14 32.19
CA ALA A 360 16.81 40.27 33.29
C ALA A 360 17.25 40.94 34.60
N SER A 361 16.33 41.13 35.54
CA SER A 361 16.59 41.78 36.83
C SER A 361 16.34 40.80 37.98
N GLY A 362 17.37 40.60 38.80
CA GLY A 362 17.35 39.81 40.03
C GLY A 362 17.13 40.67 41.27
N GLY A 363 16.70 41.93 41.11
CA GLY A 363 16.54 42.86 42.22
C GLY A 363 17.88 43.18 42.90
N ALA A 364 18.12 42.58 44.07
CA ALA A 364 19.33 42.83 44.86
C ALA A 364 20.62 42.29 44.20
N CYS A 365 20.54 41.31 43.30
CA CYS A 365 21.69 40.84 42.50
C CYS A 365 22.00 41.72 41.28
N GLY A 366 21.29 42.84 41.13
CA GLY A 366 21.44 43.72 39.98
C GLY A 366 20.66 43.22 38.76
N THR A 367 21.13 43.65 37.59
CA THR A 367 20.49 43.40 36.30
C THR A 367 21.55 42.98 35.29
N ASP A 368 21.19 42.07 34.40
CA ASP A 368 21.99 41.74 33.24
C ASP A 368 21.17 41.95 31.97
N THR A 369 21.85 42.18 30.85
CA THR A 369 21.22 42.50 29.57
C THR A 369 21.85 41.68 28.47
N LEU A 370 21.04 40.83 27.83
CA LEU A 370 21.44 40.14 26.62
C LEU A 370 20.84 40.86 25.41
N VAL A 371 21.71 41.21 24.46
CA VAL A 371 21.34 41.79 23.17
C VAL A 371 21.74 40.80 22.08
N MET A 372 20.74 40.22 21.42
CA MET A 372 20.94 39.37 20.24
C MET A 372 20.71 40.22 19.00
N VAL A 373 21.81 40.61 18.35
CA VAL A 373 21.80 41.47 17.16
C VAL A 373 21.27 40.69 15.96
N ASP A 374 20.36 41.30 15.20
CA ASP A 374 19.75 40.75 13.98
C ASP A 374 19.19 39.32 14.18
N TYR A 375 18.67 39.07 15.38
CA TYR A 375 18.29 37.73 15.84
C TYR A 375 17.03 37.18 15.18
N ILE A 376 16.08 38.05 14.83
CA ILE A 376 14.91 37.67 14.04
C ILE A 376 15.00 38.34 12.69
N ASN A 377 14.93 37.54 11.63
CA ASN A 377 14.98 37.98 10.25
C ASN A 377 13.63 37.74 9.60
N VAL A 378 12.94 38.80 9.20
CA VAL A 378 11.71 38.72 8.41
C VAL A 378 12.01 39.25 7.02
N ASP A 379 12.23 38.38 6.04
CA ASP A 379 12.64 38.76 4.69
C ASP A 379 11.84 38.02 3.60
N PRO A 380 10.99 38.73 2.82
CA PRO A 380 10.30 38.24 1.62
C PRO A 380 11.16 37.55 0.57
N SER A 381 12.47 37.74 0.60
CA SER A 381 13.40 37.04 -0.28
C SER A 381 13.71 35.61 0.18
N LEU A 382 13.48 35.30 1.47
CA LEU A 382 13.66 33.96 2.00
C LEU A 382 12.54 33.02 1.54
N PRO A 383 12.85 31.75 1.28
CA PRO A 383 11.83 30.75 1.05
C PRO A 383 10.96 30.61 2.31
N CYS A 384 9.64 30.64 2.12
CA CYS A 384 8.71 30.49 3.23
C CYS A 384 8.84 29.14 3.91
N ALA A 385 8.91 29.19 5.24
CA ALA A 385 8.75 28.00 6.03
C ALA A 385 7.34 27.43 5.84
N ILE A 386 7.27 26.12 5.72
CA ILE A 386 6.09 25.37 5.33
C ILE A 386 5.69 24.51 6.52
N THR A 387 4.39 24.37 6.74
CA THR A 387 3.86 23.45 7.74
C THR A 387 3.21 22.29 7.01
N MET A 388 3.54 21.06 7.40
CA MET A 388 2.88 19.88 6.86
C MET A 388 1.37 19.98 7.09
N ASN A 389 0.56 19.56 6.11
CA ASN A 389 -0.88 19.72 6.21
C ASN A 389 -1.49 18.66 7.16
N PRO A 390 -2.08 19.04 8.31
CA PRO A 390 -2.68 18.07 9.22
C PRO A 390 -3.86 17.30 8.62
N ALA A 391 -4.47 17.78 7.53
CA ALA A 391 -5.56 17.09 6.83
C ALA A 391 -5.11 15.92 5.92
N GLY A 392 -3.81 15.60 5.87
CA GLY A 392 -3.31 14.46 5.09
C GLY A 392 -3.14 14.65 3.61
N LEU A 393 -3.36 15.87 3.09
CA LEU A 393 -3.13 16.17 1.68
C LEU A 393 -1.63 16.26 1.36
N ASN A 394 -1.16 15.50 0.38
CA ASN A 394 0.21 15.59 -0.13
C ASN A 394 0.44 16.97 -0.77
N GLN A 395 1.36 17.76 -0.20
CA GLN A 395 1.83 19.01 -0.77
C GLN A 395 3.13 18.78 -1.56
N THR A 396 3.29 19.42 -2.72
CA THR A 396 4.56 19.32 -3.49
C THR A 396 5.30 20.65 -3.48
N GLN A 397 6.57 20.61 -3.05
CA GLN A 397 7.48 21.74 -3.02
C GLN A 397 8.49 21.65 -4.15
N THR A 398 8.58 22.70 -4.95
CA THR A 398 9.46 22.77 -6.12
C THR A 398 10.66 23.70 -5.91
N SER A 399 10.72 24.40 -4.78
CA SER A 399 11.84 25.25 -4.40
C SER A 399 13.06 24.42 -4.01
N CYS A 400 14.24 24.82 -4.47
CA CYS A 400 15.49 24.12 -4.18
C CYS A 400 15.91 24.22 -2.71
N SER A 401 15.34 25.14 -1.92
CA SER A 401 15.58 25.20 -0.49
C SER A 401 14.36 25.71 0.25
N GLY A 402 14.28 25.39 1.54
CA GLY A 402 13.25 25.90 2.44
C GLY A 402 13.29 25.24 3.82
N THR A 403 12.30 25.57 4.64
CA THR A 403 12.11 25.05 5.99
C THR A 403 10.76 24.35 6.08
N LEU A 404 10.70 23.19 6.73
CA LEU A 404 9.50 22.42 6.98
C LEU A 404 9.31 22.21 8.48
N PHE A 405 8.10 22.48 8.95
CA PHE A 405 7.56 22.13 10.25
C PHE A 405 6.63 20.92 10.13
N ASP A 406 6.58 20.13 11.19
CA ASP A 406 5.53 19.12 11.39
C ASP A 406 4.11 19.75 11.37
N PRO A 407 3.04 18.94 11.41
CA PRO A 407 1.67 19.45 11.29
C PRO A 407 1.19 20.40 12.40
N GLY A 408 1.86 20.45 13.56
CA GLY A 408 1.60 21.41 14.64
C GLY A 408 2.11 22.83 14.35
N GLY A 409 3.08 22.94 13.42
CA GLY A 409 3.68 24.21 13.04
C GLY A 409 4.56 24.83 14.13
N VAL A 410 4.84 26.13 14.03
CA VAL A 410 5.81 26.81 14.92
C VAL A 410 5.28 27.10 16.33
N ALA A 411 3.97 26.96 16.55
CA ALA A 411 3.27 27.53 17.71
C ALA A 411 2.74 26.49 18.70
N SER A 412 2.72 25.21 18.31
CA SER A 412 2.08 24.14 19.06
C SER A 412 2.78 22.81 18.79
N ASN A 413 2.63 21.87 19.72
CA ASN A 413 2.86 20.46 19.46
C ASN A 413 1.99 19.99 18.29
N TYR A 414 2.37 18.88 17.64
CA TYR A 414 1.51 18.24 16.63
C TYR A 414 0.18 17.78 17.27
N GLN A 415 -0.77 17.36 16.44
CA GLN A 415 -2.10 16.93 16.87
C GLN A 415 -2.20 15.41 16.84
N ASP A 416 -3.04 14.83 17.71
CA ASP A 416 -3.39 13.41 17.66
C ASP A 416 -4.11 13.06 16.33
N LEU A 417 -4.00 11.81 15.91
CA LEU A 417 -4.66 11.20 14.76
C LEU A 417 -4.36 11.90 13.43
N VAL A 418 -3.20 12.52 13.31
CA VAL A 418 -2.76 13.15 12.07
C VAL A 418 -1.94 12.17 11.25
N THR A 419 -2.35 11.97 10.01
CA THR A 419 -1.46 11.50 8.94
C THR A 419 -1.24 12.66 7.99
N SER A 420 0.01 12.99 7.67
CA SER A 420 0.35 14.09 6.77
C SER A 420 1.44 13.68 5.80
N GLU A 421 1.38 14.14 4.56
CA GLU A 421 2.37 13.84 3.52
C GLU A 421 2.84 15.12 2.84
N ILE A 422 4.12 15.18 2.50
CA ILE A 422 4.71 16.25 1.71
C ILE A 422 5.84 15.70 0.83
N THR A 423 5.95 16.21 -0.38
CA THR A 423 6.97 15.85 -1.35
C THR A 423 7.81 17.07 -1.71
N ILE A 424 9.12 16.98 -1.55
CA ILE A 424 10.07 17.99 -2.00
C ILE A 424 10.69 17.48 -3.29
N ALA A 425 10.30 18.08 -4.42
CA ALA A 425 10.72 17.68 -5.77
C ALA A 425 11.09 18.91 -6.61
N PRO A 426 12.24 19.55 -6.35
CA PRO A 426 12.68 20.71 -7.10
C PRO A 426 13.01 20.33 -8.54
N VAL A 427 12.56 21.15 -9.50
CA VAL A 427 12.72 20.85 -10.92
C VAL A 427 14.21 20.83 -11.29
N GLY A 428 14.67 19.67 -11.78
CA GLY A 428 16.06 19.49 -12.22
C GLY A 428 17.07 19.28 -11.09
N ALA A 429 16.65 18.97 -9.86
CA ALA A 429 17.57 18.58 -8.80
C ALA A 429 18.18 17.19 -9.06
N ALA A 430 19.47 17.02 -8.71
CA ALA A 430 20.14 15.73 -8.65
C ALA A 430 19.85 15.01 -7.34
N THR A 431 19.92 15.73 -6.23
CA THR A 431 19.65 15.22 -4.88
C THR A 431 18.97 16.30 -4.04
N VAL A 432 18.28 15.89 -2.98
CA VAL A 432 17.72 16.74 -1.93
C VAL A 432 18.34 16.31 -0.61
N THR A 433 18.82 17.28 0.17
CA THR A 433 19.40 17.06 1.50
C THR A 433 18.50 17.72 2.54
N LEU A 434 18.07 16.94 3.53
CA LEU A 434 17.32 17.37 4.70
C LEU A 434 18.28 17.54 5.87
N ASN A 435 18.10 18.61 6.65
CA ASN A 435 18.82 18.85 7.91
C ASN A 435 17.81 19.16 9.01
N PHE A 436 17.73 18.28 10.02
CA PHE A 436 16.84 18.41 11.17
C PHE A 436 17.51 19.23 12.27
N SER A 437 16.80 20.23 12.78
CA SER A 437 17.21 21.07 13.92
C SER A 437 16.42 20.77 15.19
N LEU A 438 15.23 20.17 15.05
CA LEU A 438 14.39 19.66 16.14
C LEU A 438 13.76 18.34 15.69
N PHE A 439 13.70 17.36 16.58
CA PHE A 439 12.95 16.12 16.39
C PHE A 439 12.52 15.58 17.75
N ASP A 440 11.22 15.50 18.00
CA ASP A 440 10.61 15.07 19.24
C ASP A 440 9.19 14.54 18.97
N LEU A 441 9.12 13.25 18.67
CA LEU A 441 7.87 12.50 18.44
C LEU A 441 7.64 11.50 19.58
N GLU A 442 6.40 11.04 19.78
CA GLU A 442 6.12 9.99 20.76
C GLU A 442 6.82 8.69 20.36
N LEU A 443 7.70 8.22 21.25
CA LEU A 443 8.59 7.08 20.99
C LEU A 443 7.82 5.78 20.75
N ASN A 444 7.93 5.23 19.55
CA ASN A 444 7.30 4.00 19.03
C ASN A 444 5.80 4.10 18.71
N TYR A 445 5.19 5.26 18.80
CA TYR A 445 3.76 5.45 18.54
C TYR A 445 3.55 6.44 17.38
N ASP A 446 4.34 7.51 17.35
CA ASP A 446 4.35 8.50 16.29
C ASP A 446 5.58 8.37 15.42
N TYR A 447 5.40 8.58 14.11
CA TYR A 447 6.43 8.27 13.13
C TYR A 447 6.56 9.31 12.03
N LEU A 448 7.81 9.62 11.69
CA LEU A 448 8.18 10.25 10.43
C LEU A 448 8.83 9.20 9.52
N TYR A 449 8.18 8.92 8.39
CA TYR A 449 8.72 8.10 7.32
C TYR A 449 9.31 9.01 6.24
N ILE A 450 10.50 8.65 5.73
CA ILE A 450 11.20 9.41 4.70
C ILE A 450 11.51 8.46 3.54
N TYR A 451 11.03 8.81 2.35
CA TYR A 451 11.13 8.00 1.14
C TYR A 451 12.02 8.68 0.09
N ASP A 452 12.89 7.91 -0.53
CA ASP A 452 13.86 8.32 -1.55
C ASP A 452 13.21 8.44 -2.93
N GLY A 453 12.31 9.40 -3.08
CA GLY A 453 11.62 9.64 -4.36
C GLY A 453 10.36 10.50 -4.19
N PRO A 454 9.56 10.64 -5.27
CA PRO A 454 8.44 11.57 -5.31
C PRO A 454 7.14 11.03 -4.68
N THR A 455 7.13 9.81 -4.13
CA THR A 455 5.94 9.17 -3.56
C THR A 455 6.24 8.38 -2.29
N ASN A 456 5.21 8.09 -1.49
CA ASN A 456 5.30 7.17 -0.33
C ASN A 456 5.43 5.68 -0.71
N THR A 457 5.51 5.38 -2.02
CA THR A 457 5.83 4.06 -2.57
C THR A 457 7.28 3.99 -3.08
N SER A 458 8.02 5.10 -3.01
CA SER A 458 9.45 5.13 -3.31
C SER A 458 10.24 4.39 -2.22
N PRO A 459 11.51 4.01 -2.43
CA PRO A 459 12.30 3.29 -1.43
C PRO A 459 12.35 4.03 -0.08
N LEU A 460 12.07 3.34 1.02
CA LEU A 460 12.11 3.94 2.36
C LEU A 460 13.57 4.17 2.80
N ILE A 461 13.95 5.42 3.05
CA ILE A 461 15.25 5.76 3.66
C ILE A 461 15.23 5.37 5.15
N GLY A 462 14.14 5.72 5.84
CA GLY A 462 14.01 5.38 7.25
C GLY A 462 12.67 5.77 7.85
N GLN A 463 12.40 5.16 9.00
CA GLN A 463 11.27 5.42 9.87
C GLN A 463 11.83 5.88 11.22
N TYR A 464 11.40 7.06 11.66
CA TYR A 464 11.97 7.75 12.82
C TYR A 464 10.88 8.08 13.83
N THR A 465 11.22 8.02 15.11
CA THR A 465 10.34 8.25 16.26
C THR A 465 11.19 8.67 17.48
N GLY A 466 10.56 9.15 18.55
CA GLY A 466 11.28 9.66 19.74
C GLY A 466 11.93 11.01 19.50
N ASN A 467 12.95 11.33 20.31
CA ASN A 467 13.62 12.63 20.34
C ASN A 467 15.06 12.63 19.78
N THR A 468 15.48 11.53 19.15
CA THR A 468 16.80 11.44 18.52
C THR A 468 16.73 11.92 17.08
N LEU A 469 17.66 12.79 16.67
CA LEU A 469 17.67 13.33 15.32
C LEU A 469 17.79 12.21 14.25
N PRO A 470 16.94 12.23 13.20
CA PRO A 470 16.99 11.26 12.11
C PRO A 470 18.38 11.17 11.46
N ASN A 471 18.97 9.97 11.46
CA ASN A 471 20.31 9.70 10.91
C ASN A 471 21.41 10.67 11.41
N GLY A 472 21.32 11.10 12.68
CA GLY A 472 22.28 12.05 13.26
C GLY A 472 22.08 13.51 12.82
N GLY A 473 20.95 13.82 12.17
CA GLY A 473 20.54 15.19 11.80
C GLY A 473 20.48 15.45 10.30
N THR A 474 21.12 14.63 9.46
CA THR A 474 21.16 14.87 8.01
C THR A 474 20.76 13.62 7.21
N ILE A 475 19.88 13.82 6.23
CA ILE A 475 19.43 12.80 5.29
C ILE A 475 19.57 13.31 3.86
N GLN A 476 20.08 12.51 2.95
CA GLN A 476 20.22 12.87 1.54
C GLN A 476 19.52 11.81 0.67
N SER A 477 18.72 12.27 -0.29
CA SER A 477 18.12 11.40 -1.30
C SER A 477 19.13 11.01 -2.38
N THR A 478 18.89 9.88 -3.04
CA THR A 478 19.63 9.43 -4.22
C THR A 478 19.24 10.23 -5.47
N TYR A 479 17.98 10.69 -5.54
CA TYR A 479 17.41 11.41 -6.68
C TYR A 479 16.91 12.80 -6.31
N GLY A 480 16.43 13.56 -7.31
CA GLY A 480 15.94 14.94 -7.16
C GLY A 480 14.64 15.12 -6.38
N ALA A 481 14.10 14.07 -5.76
CA ALA A 481 12.86 14.13 -5.01
C ALA A 481 12.95 13.31 -3.71
N ILE A 482 12.27 13.79 -2.67
CA ILE A 482 12.11 13.09 -1.39
C ILE A 482 10.69 13.31 -0.86
N THR A 483 10.05 12.26 -0.35
CA THR A 483 8.71 12.33 0.24
C THR A 483 8.77 12.04 1.73
N LEU A 484 8.11 12.87 2.53
CA LEU A 484 7.98 12.69 3.96
C LEU A 484 6.52 12.36 4.29
N LYS A 485 6.31 11.39 5.18
CA LYS A 485 5.01 11.03 5.72
C LYS A 485 5.08 11.05 7.24
N PHE A 486 4.31 11.93 7.86
CA PHE A 486 4.12 11.99 9.29
C PHE A 486 2.85 11.22 9.68
N PHE A 487 2.91 10.51 10.80
CA PHE A 487 1.80 9.78 11.40
C PHE A 487 1.84 9.99 12.92
N SER A 488 0.68 10.24 13.52
CA SER A 488 0.49 10.29 14.96
C SER A 488 -0.71 9.46 15.41
N ASP A 489 -0.63 8.92 16.63
CA ASP A 489 -1.61 8.04 17.22
C ASP A 489 -2.73 8.82 17.96
N THR A 490 -3.46 8.19 18.90
CA THR A 490 -4.64 8.80 19.54
C THR A 490 -4.31 9.66 20.77
N TYR A 491 -3.07 9.62 21.27
CA TYR A 491 -2.66 10.25 22.52
C TYR A 491 -1.24 10.81 22.41
N VAL A 492 -0.90 11.72 23.34
CA VAL A 492 0.46 12.26 23.56
C VAL A 492 1.05 12.95 22.34
N THR A 493 1.04 14.28 22.37
CA THR A 493 1.72 15.08 21.34
C THR A 493 2.91 15.82 21.91
N ASN A 494 4.01 15.80 21.15
CA ASN A 494 5.28 16.43 21.49
C ASN A 494 5.59 17.58 20.53
N ALA A 495 6.77 18.20 20.69
CA ALA A 495 7.14 19.40 19.93
C ALA A 495 7.32 19.15 18.42
N GLY A 496 7.31 17.91 17.96
CA GLY A 496 7.30 17.58 16.53
C GLY A 496 8.68 17.64 15.91
N PHE A 497 8.80 18.24 14.73
CA PHE A 497 10.11 18.38 14.10
C PHE A 497 10.22 19.65 13.25
N VAL A 498 11.45 20.14 13.17
CA VAL A 498 11.81 21.24 12.28
C VAL A 498 13.01 20.80 11.45
N MET A 499 12.90 20.97 10.13
CA MET A 499 13.99 20.67 9.22
C MET A 499 14.10 21.68 8.10
N THR A 500 15.30 21.82 7.57
CA THR A 500 15.55 22.56 6.33
C THR A 500 15.86 21.57 5.22
N TRP A 501 15.57 21.95 3.97
CA TRP A 501 16.08 21.24 2.81
C TRP A 501 16.91 22.14 1.91
N ALA A 502 17.86 21.53 1.22
CA ALA A 502 18.58 22.12 0.11
C ALA A 502 18.74 21.08 -0.99
N CYS A 503 18.59 21.50 -2.25
CA CYS A 503 18.76 20.65 -3.40
C CYS A 503 20.11 20.91 -4.06
N GLN A 504 20.66 19.90 -4.73
CA GLN A 504 21.82 20.07 -5.59
C GLN A 504 21.34 20.11 -7.04
N ILE A 505 21.43 21.28 -7.69
CA ILE A 505 21.21 21.38 -9.12
C ILE A 505 22.48 20.89 -9.84
N PRO A 506 22.38 19.93 -10.78
CA PRO A 506 23.52 19.43 -11.53
C PRO A 506 24.26 20.57 -12.24
N SER A 507 25.59 20.54 -12.20
CA SER A 507 26.47 21.43 -12.99
C SER A 507 27.05 20.75 -14.23
N ASN A 508 26.79 19.45 -14.38
CA ASN A 508 27.24 18.61 -15.50
C ASN A 508 26.04 17.87 -16.13
N PRO A 509 26.16 17.39 -17.37
CA PRO A 509 25.22 16.40 -17.93
C PRO A 509 25.07 15.17 -17.02
N PRO A 510 23.96 14.41 -17.12
CA PRO A 510 23.80 13.18 -16.36
C PRO A 510 24.83 12.12 -16.80
N VAL A 511 24.97 11.04 -16.03
CA VAL A 511 25.72 9.84 -16.44
C VAL A 511 24.69 8.72 -16.64
N ALA A 512 24.42 8.37 -17.89
CA ALA A 512 23.39 7.42 -18.26
C ALA A 512 23.79 6.00 -17.86
N ASP A 513 22.89 5.25 -17.24
CA ASP A 513 23.07 3.85 -16.89
C ASP A 513 21.71 3.15 -16.76
N PHE A 514 21.65 1.84 -17.00
CA PHE A 514 20.44 1.05 -16.83
C PHE A 514 20.68 -0.45 -16.70
N GLN A 515 19.65 -1.16 -16.23
CA GLN A 515 19.56 -2.62 -16.26
C GLN A 515 18.19 -3.09 -16.75
N ALA A 516 18.07 -4.39 -17.07
CA ALA A 516 16.82 -5.07 -17.40
C ALA A 516 16.54 -6.21 -16.41
N ASN A 517 15.27 -6.56 -16.22
CA ASN A 517 14.85 -7.68 -15.37
C ASN A 517 15.33 -9.04 -15.89
N ALA A 518 15.46 -9.19 -17.21
CA ALA A 518 16.01 -10.36 -17.88
C ALA A 518 16.77 -9.94 -19.15
N THR A 519 17.74 -10.76 -19.56
CA THR A 519 18.48 -10.60 -20.83
C THR A 519 18.02 -11.58 -21.90
N THR A 520 17.12 -12.49 -21.55
CA THR A 520 16.55 -13.48 -22.46
C THR A 520 15.07 -13.66 -22.16
N SER A 521 14.23 -13.72 -23.18
CA SER A 521 12.79 -13.95 -23.02
C SER A 521 12.22 -14.71 -24.20
N CYS A 522 11.31 -15.64 -23.94
CA CYS A 522 10.55 -16.35 -24.95
C CYS A 522 9.08 -15.90 -25.03
N THR A 523 8.70 -14.86 -24.28
CA THR A 523 7.42 -14.15 -24.43
C THR A 523 7.60 -12.86 -25.22
N GLY A 524 8.78 -12.24 -25.12
CA GLY A 524 9.11 -10.94 -25.71
C GLY A 524 9.04 -9.78 -24.74
N GLU A 525 8.47 -9.96 -23.55
CA GLU A 525 8.32 -8.87 -22.57
C GLU A 525 9.56 -8.75 -21.68
N ILE A 526 10.10 -7.52 -21.56
CA ILE A 526 11.26 -7.16 -20.74
C ILE A 526 10.98 -5.81 -20.07
N SER A 527 11.28 -5.71 -18.78
CA SER A 527 11.21 -4.46 -18.01
C SER A 527 12.61 -3.88 -17.79
N PHE A 528 12.74 -2.56 -17.96
CA PHE A 528 13.99 -1.82 -17.79
C PHE A 528 13.91 -0.89 -16.59
N GLU A 529 15.04 -0.77 -15.90
CA GLU A 529 15.23 0.10 -14.75
C GLU A 529 16.37 1.10 -15.02
N ASP A 530 16.06 2.39 -14.90
CA ASP A 530 17.02 3.48 -14.99
C ASP A 530 17.94 3.50 -13.77
N GLN A 531 19.25 3.64 -14.02
CA GLN A 531 20.29 3.81 -12.99
C GLN A 531 21.06 5.13 -13.22
N THR A 532 20.53 6.02 -14.06
CA THR A 532 21.18 7.27 -14.43
C THR A 532 21.39 8.17 -13.21
N THR A 533 22.59 8.73 -13.09
CA THR A 533 22.94 9.71 -12.04
C THR A 533 23.08 11.12 -12.62
N GLY A 534 23.19 12.14 -11.75
CA GLY A 534 23.37 13.53 -12.18
C GLY A 534 22.08 14.29 -12.52
N GLY A 535 20.96 13.89 -11.89
CA GLY A 535 19.67 14.59 -11.97
C GLY A 535 19.04 14.61 -13.36
N PRO A 536 18.84 13.45 -14.01
CA PRO A 536 18.11 13.39 -15.27
C PRO A 536 16.66 13.87 -15.08
N ASN A 537 16.13 14.56 -16.09
CA ASN A 537 14.73 14.98 -16.14
C ASN A 537 14.01 14.54 -17.43
N ALA A 538 14.72 13.85 -18.33
CA ALA A 538 14.17 13.26 -19.55
C ALA A 538 14.95 12.00 -19.94
N TRP A 539 14.21 10.98 -20.39
CA TRP A 539 14.74 9.70 -20.87
C TRP A 539 14.29 9.46 -22.31
N ASN A 540 15.15 8.83 -23.09
CA ASN A 540 14.81 8.35 -24.42
C ASN A 540 15.46 6.98 -24.64
N TRP A 541 14.63 5.96 -24.58
CA TRP A 541 14.99 4.57 -24.79
C TRP A 541 14.86 4.22 -26.26
N ASN A 542 15.81 3.46 -26.78
CA ASN A 542 15.72 2.73 -28.03
C ASN A 542 16.00 1.26 -27.75
N PHE A 543 15.01 0.41 -28.01
CA PHE A 543 15.08 -1.01 -27.69
C PHE A 543 15.78 -1.84 -28.78
N GLY A 544 16.18 -1.23 -29.90
CA GLY A 544 16.92 -1.89 -30.98
C GLY A 544 16.03 -2.57 -32.04
N ASP A 545 14.71 -2.61 -31.83
CA ASP A 545 13.71 -3.14 -32.78
C ASP A 545 12.97 -2.03 -33.56
N GLY A 546 13.40 -0.78 -33.39
CA GLY A 546 12.78 0.42 -33.97
C GLY A 546 11.74 1.10 -33.09
N SER A 547 11.39 0.52 -31.95
CA SER A 547 10.53 1.14 -30.94
C SER A 547 11.32 1.93 -29.89
N THR A 548 10.64 2.87 -29.23
CA THR A 548 11.25 3.81 -28.27
C THR A 548 10.33 4.10 -27.09
N SER A 549 10.88 4.56 -25.96
CA SER A 549 10.09 5.03 -24.81
C SER A 549 10.70 6.28 -24.17
N THR A 550 9.86 7.11 -23.52
CA THR A 550 10.30 8.28 -22.73
C THR A 550 10.03 8.13 -21.24
N LEU A 551 9.55 6.98 -20.79
CA LEU A 551 9.37 6.68 -19.38
C LEU A 551 10.72 6.43 -18.72
N GLN A 552 10.87 6.76 -17.43
CA GLN A 552 12.08 6.44 -16.67
C GLN A 552 12.32 4.93 -16.62
N ASN A 553 11.31 4.15 -16.22
CA ASN A 553 11.39 2.68 -16.11
C ASN A 553 10.33 2.01 -17.02
N PRO A 554 10.62 1.80 -18.31
CA PRO A 554 9.65 1.22 -19.25
C PRO A 554 9.60 -0.32 -19.20
N THR A 555 8.43 -0.89 -19.46
CA THR A 555 8.27 -2.29 -19.91
C THR A 555 8.06 -2.30 -21.42
N HIS A 556 8.78 -3.16 -22.14
CA HIS A 556 8.74 -3.28 -23.59
C HIS A 556 8.47 -4.72 -24.04
N VAL A 557 7.70 -4.88 -25.12
CA VAL A 557 7.36 -6.17 -25.72
C VAL A 557 7.91 -6.25 -27.14
N TYR A 558 8.96 -7.04 -27.33
CA TYR A 558 9.55 -7.34 -28.63
C TYR A 558 8.65 -8.26 -29.44
N GLN A 559 8.26 -7.87 -30.64
CA GLN A 559 7.34 -8.65 -31.49
C GLN A 559 8.03 -9.73 -32.34
N GLN A 560 9.36 -9.63 -32.51
CA GLN A 560 10.14 -10.55 -33.33
C GLN A 560 11.27 -11.18 -32.51
N ASP A 561 11.72 -12.35 -32.94
CA ASP A 561 12.87 -13.01 -32.35
C ASP A 561 14.16 -12.39 -32.87
N GLY A 562 15.20 -12.39 -32.03
CA GLY A 562 16.48 -11.79 -32.37
C GLY A 562 17.25 -11.27 -31.16
N THR A 563 18.45 -10.74 -31.42
CA THR A 563 19.30 -10.08 -30.44
C THR A 563 19.24 -8.57 -30.62
N TYR A 564 18.93 -7.84 -29.57
CA TYR A 564 18.68 -6.40 -29.60
C TYR A 564 19.69 -5.62 -28.77
N THR A 565 20.18 -4.52 -29.33
CA THR A 565 21.00 -3.53 -28.63
C THR A 565 20.07 -2.49 -28.02
N VAL A 566 20.14 -2.30 -26.71
CA VAL A 566 19.34 -1.31 -25.99
C VAL A 566 20.18 -0.08 -25.71
N THR A 567 19.61 1.10 -25.96
CA THR A 567 20.26 2.40 -25.73
C THR A 567 19.35 3.28 -24.90
N LEU A 568 19.91 3.92 -23.87
CA LEU A 568 19.28 4.98 -23.10
C LEU A 568 20.03 6.29 -23.32
N ILE A 569 19.30 7.33 -23.72
CA ILE A 569 19.77 8.71 -23.67
C ILE A 569 19.06 9.40 -22.51
N ALA A 570 19.82 9.82 -21.51
CA ALA A 570 19.29 10.59 -20.40
C ALA A 570 19.76 12.05 -20.49
N SER A 571 18.87 12.99 -20.20
CA SER A 571 19.15 14.43 -20.30
C SER A 571 18.76 15.18 -19.04
N ASN A 572 19.47 16.27 -18.78
CA ASN A 572 19.11 17.31 -17.83
C ASN A 572 19.26 18.69 -18.49
N ASN A 573 19.09 19.78 -17.72
CA ASN A 573 19.18 21.14 -18.24
C ASN A 573 20.58 21.56 -18.70
N ILE A 574 21.63 20.79 -18.38
CA ILE A 574 23.03 21.06 -18.74
C ILE A 574 23.41 20.32 -20.02
N GLY A 575 22.90 19.10 -20.22
CA GLY A 575 23.17 18.29 -21.40
C GLY A 575 22.61 16.88 -21.28
N SER A 576 23.12 15.99 -22.13
CA SER A 576 22.70 14.59 -22.18
C SER A 576 23.89 13.65 -22.19
N ASP A 577 23.69 12.43 -21.71
CA ASP A 577 24.61 11.32 -21.88
C ASP A 577 23.91 10.11 -22.49
N THR A 578 24.67 9.20 -23.08
CA THR A 578 24.15 8.04 -23.81
C THR A 578 24.87 6.77 -23.39
N PHE A 579 24.09 5.80 -22.92
CA PHE A 579 24.58 4.47 -22.57
C PHE A 579 23.92 3.41 -23.46
N ALA A 580 24.71 2.47 -23.98
CA ALA A 580 24.23 1.44 -24.88
C ALA A 580 24.87 0.09 -24.56
N LEU A 581 24.03 -0.93 -24.37
CA LEU A 581 24.44 -2.31 -24.19
C LEU A 581 24.17 -3.09 -25.49
N GLN A 582 25.25 -3.58 -26.10
CA GLN A 582 25.19 -4.29 -27.38
C GLN A 582 24.72 -5.74 -27.20
N ASN A 583 23.82 -6.22 -28.06
CA ASN A 583 23.25 -7.57 -28.00
C ASN A 583 22.75 -7.93 -26.59
N TYR A 584 22.12 -6.97 -25.93
CA TYR A 584 21.77 -7.06 -24.51
C TYR A 584 20.57 -7.97 -24.26
N ILE A 585 19.54 -7.88 -25.12
CA ILE A 585 18.32 -8.67 -25.02
C ILE A 585 18.28 -9.70 -26.14
N THR A 586 18.01 -10.95 -25.80
CA THR A 586 17.76 -12.03 -26.76
C THR A 586 16.32 -12.51 -26.65
N ILE A 587 15.57 -12.38 -27.72
CA ILE A 587 14.21 -12.92 -27.81
C ILE A 587 14.26 -14.17 -28.66
N ASP A 588 13.90 -15.30 -28.06
CA ASP A 588 14.00 -16.62 -28.66
C ASP A 588 12.73 -17.39 -28.35
N ARG A 589 11.80 -17.40 -29.31
CA ARG A 589 10.56 -18.16 -29.22
C ARG A 589 10.74 -19.51 -29.91
N PRO A 590 9.97 -20.54 -29.52
CA PRO A 590 9.96 -21.79 -30.25
C PRO A 590 9.54 -21.57 -31.70
N ASP A 591 10.10 -22.36 -32.60
CA ASP A 591 9.68 -22.39 -34.00
C ASP A 591 8.18 -22.67 -34.09
N ALA A 592 7.51 -21.92 -34.96
CA ALA A 592 6.07 -22.08 -35.18
C ALA A 592 5.76 -23.44 -35.83
N PRO A 593 4.61 -24.08 -35.51
CA PRO A 593 4.23 -25.35 -36.09
C PRO A 593 4.12 -25.27 -37.61
N VAL A 594 4.59 -26.32 -38.28
CA VAL A 594 4.34 -26.52 -39.71
C VAL A 594 3.02 -27.28 -39.84
N ALA A 595 2.03 -26.65 -40.48
CA ALA A 595 0.73 -27.25 -40.76
C ALA A 595 0.29 -26.87 -42.18
N ASN A 596 -0.29 -27.83 -42.90
CA ASN A 596 -0.79 -27.59 -44.26
C ASN A 596 -2.30 -27.34 -44.21
N GLY A 597 -2.75 -26.33 -44.96
CA GLY A 597 -4.17 -26.13 -45.22
C GLY A 597 -4.78 -27.31 -45.97
N VAL A 598 -6.11 -27.42 -45.89
CA VAL A 598 -6.88 -28.46 -46.58
C VAL A 598 -7.92 -27.79 -47.48
N ILE A 599 -8.07 -28.32 -48.69
CA ILE A 599 -9.12 -27.91 -49.63
C ILE A 599 -10.18 -29.01 -49.68
N LEU A 600 -11.46 -28.65 -49.52
CA LEU A 600 -12.60 -29.54 -49.67
C LEU A 600 -13.52 -29.06 -50.80
N CYS A 601 -14.15 -30.02 -51.50
CA CYS A 601 -15.06 -29.76 -52.62
C CYS A 601 -16.55 -29.85 -52.25
N SER A 602 -16.86 -30.24 -51.02
CA SER A 602 -18.21 -30.32 -50.43
C SER A 602 -18.10 -30.44 -48.90
N PRO A 603 -19.17 -30.19 -48.12
CA PRO A 603 -19.11 -30.28 -46.66
C PRO A 603 -18.80 -31.69 -46.19
N ASP A 604 -17.70 -31.87 -45.47
CA ASP A 604 -17.23 -33.17 -44.96
C ASP A 604 -16.33 -32.99 -43.72
N SER A 605 -15.97 -34.11 -43.08
CA SER A 605 -14.96 -34.16 -42.04
C SER A 605 -13.55 -33.96 -42.62
N VAL A 606 -12.77 -33.09 -41.98
CA VAL A 606 -11.37 -32.81 -42.29
C VAL A 606 -10.49 -33.16 -41.09
N THR A 607 -9.28 -33.64 -41.36
CA THR A 607 -8.24 -33.78 -40.34
C THR A 607 -7.04 -32.95 -40.73
N VAL A 608 -6.66 -32.02 -39.86
CA VAL A 608 -5.45 -31.21 -39.98
C VAL A 608 -4.33 -31.92 -39.25
N GLN A 609 -3.14 -31.97 -39.88
CA GLN A 609 -1.92 -32.44 -39.26
C GLN A 609 -0.94 -31.27 -39.12
N ALA A 610 -0.39 -31.12 -37.92
CA ALA A 610 0.67 -30.17 -37.62
C ALA A 610 1.89 -30.89 -37.04
N THR A 611 3.08 -30.32 -37.24
CA THR A 611 4.34 -30.83 -36.70
C THR A 611 5.14 -29.69 -36.05
N ALA A 612 5.63 -29.93 -34.84
CA ALA A 612 6.50 -29.04 -34.08
C ALA A 612 7.39 -29.86 -33.13
N ASN A 613 8.40 -29.22 -32.51
CA ASN A 613 9.29 -29.89 -31.54
C ASN A 613 8.62 -30.11 -30.17
N GLY A 614 7.70 -29.24 -29.78
CA GLY A 614 6.95 -29.31 -28.53
C GLY A 614 5.54 -29.85 -28.71
N GLU A 615 4.67 -29.57 -27.72
CA GLU A 615 3.25 -29.88 -27.80
C GLU A 615 2.54 -28.92 -28.75
N ILE A 616 1.56 -29.41 -29.50
CA ILE A 616 0.80 -28.64 -30.49
C ILE A 616 -0.57 -28.30 -29.93
N ARG A 617 -1.02 -27.07 -30.13
CA ARG A 617 -2.35 -26.60 -29.70
C ARG A 617 -3.08 -25.90 -30.83
N TYR A 618 -4.37 -26.21 -31.00
CA TYR A 618 -5.25 -25.65 -32.02
C TYR A 618 -6.22 -24.63 -31.42
N PHE A 619 -6.47 -23.53 -32.12
CA PHE A 619 -7.31 -22.41 -31.68
C PHE A 619 -8.25 -21.91 -32.77
N ASP A 620 -9.37 -21.31 -32.35
CA ASP A 620 -10.38 -20.70 -33.22
C ASP A 620 -10.06 -19.24 -33.63
N ALA A 621 -9.02 -18.62 -33.04
CA ALA A 621 -8.63 -17.24 -33.33
C ALA A 621 -7.11 -17.01 -33.17
N ALA A 622 -6.64 -15.94 -33.81
CA ALA A 622 -5.23 -15.53 -33.81
C ALA A 622 -4.71 -15.07 -32.44
N ILE A 623 -5.58 -14.47 -31.62
CA ILE A 623 -5.29 -13.92 -30.29
C ILE A 623 -6.50 -14.20 -29.42
N ASP A 624 -6.30 -14.60 -28.15
CA ASP A 624 -7.35 -14.90 -27.16
C ASP A 624 -8.40 -15.95 -27.59
N GLY A 625 -8.12 -16.72 -28.65
CA GLY A 625 -8.98 -17.80 -29.11
C GLY A 625 -9.13 -18.93 -28.10
N ASN A 626 -10.23 -19.67 -28.19
CA ASN A 626 -10.46 -20.86 -27.37
C ASN A 626 -9.59 -22.00 -27.86
N LEU A 627 -9.01 -22.75 -26.91
CA LEU A 627 -8.30 -23.98 -27.22
C LEU A 627 -9.32 -25.02 -27.73
N LEU A 628 -9.11 -25.48 -28.95
CA LEU A 628 -9.95 -26.49 -29.62
C LEU A 628 -9.48 -27.91 -29.32
N ASP A 629 -8.17 -28.16 -29.45
CA ASP A 629 -7.58 -29.48 -29.20
C ASP A 629 -6.05 -29.38 -29.03
N THR A 630 -5.44 -30.48 -28.61
CA THR A 630 -3.98 -30.63 -28.45
C THR A 630 -3.45 -31.89 -29.15
N GLY A 631 -2.22 -31.86 -29.63
CA GLY A 631 -1.55 -32.98 -30.28
C GLY A 631 -1.39 -32.82 -31.80
N ALA A 632 -0.85 -33.84 -32.46
CA ALA A 632 -0.45 -33.73 -33.87
C ALA A 632 -1.61 -33.67 -34.88
N PHE A 633 -2.81 -34.10 -34.47
CA PHE A 633 -3.98 -34.21 -35.35
C PHE A 633 -5.20 -33.54 -34.72
N TYR A 634 -5.96 -32.82 -35.52
CA TYR A 634 -7.26 -32.26 -35.14
C TYR A 634 -8.29 -32.55 -36.21
N SER A 635 -9.44 -33.11 -35.83
CA SER A 635 -10.52 -33.45 -36.76
C SER A 635 -11.76 -32.59 -36.49
N MET A 636 -12.35 -32.03 -37.54
CA MET A 636 -13.57 -31.21 -37.47
C MET A 636 -14.45 -31.43 -38.70
N PHE A 637 -15.72 -31.00 -38.64
CA PHE A 637 -16.59 -30.92 -39.82
C PHE A 637 -16.51 -29.52 -40.42
N LEU A 638 -16.22 -29.40 -41.71
CA LEU A 638 -16.10 -28.12 -42.40
C LEU A 638 -17.29 -27.95 -43.36
N ALA A 639 -18.08 -26.89 -43.16
CA ALA A 639 -19.22 -26.55 -44.03
C ALA A 639 -18.99 -25.29 -44.89
N GLN A 640 -17.99 -24.49 -44.55
CA GLN A 640 -17.60 -23.26 -45.24
C GLN A 640 -16.11 -23.01 -44.97
N THR A 641 -15.48 -22.14 -45.76
CA THR A 641 -14.08 -21.74 -45.53
C THR A 641 -13.88 -21.20 -44.12
N ASP A 642 -12.81 -21.63 -43.47
CA ASP A 642 -12.44 -21.24 -42.11
C ASP A 642 -10.92 -21.12 -41.93
N THR A 643 -10.45 -20.55 -40.83
CA THR A 643 -9.03 -20.47 -40.50
C THR A 643 -8.81 -20.93 -39.06
N LEU A 644 -8.05 -22.02 -38.92
CA LEU A 644 -7.56 -22.49 -37.63
C LEU A 644 -6.21 -21.84 -37.32
N TRP A 645 -5.85 -21.80 -36.05
CA TRP A 645 -4.58 -21.25 -35.60
C TRP A 645 -3.83 -22.31 -34.78
N VAL A 646 -2.55 -22.52 -35.07
CA VAL A 646 -1.75 -23.58 -34.44
C VAL A 646 -0.50 -22.99 -33.81
N GLU A 647 -0.23 -23.32 -32.56
CA GLU A 647 1.01 -22.95 -31.85
C GLU A 647 1.76 -24.17 -31.33
N ASN A 648 3.06 -23.97 -31.12
CA ASN A 648 4.00 -24.91 -30.51
C ASN A 648 4.28 -24.44 -29.09
N ILE A 649 4.19 -25.35 -28.12
CA ILE A 649 4.59 -25.09 -26.74
C ILE A 649 5.74 -26.01 -26.34
N GLU A 650 6.87 -25.41 -26.01
CA GLU A 650 8.03 -26.11 -25.48
C GLU A 650 7.99 -26.07 -23.96
N THR A 651 7.75 -27.24 -23.37
CA THR A 651 7.70 -27.39 -21.91
C THR A 651 9.11 -27.51 -21.35
N ASN A 652 9.35 -26.83 -20.23
CA ASN A 652 10.64 -26.92 -19.54
C ASN A 652 10.67 -28.15 -18.63
N PRO A 653 11.85 -28.77 -18.42
CA PRO A 653 11.99 -29.85 -17.46
C PRO A 653 11.68 -29.36 -16.05
N VAL A 654 11.15 -30.26 -15.23
CA VAL A 654 11.00 -30.03 -13.79
C VAL A 654 12.39 -29.95 -13.15
N LEU A 655 12.60 -28.90 -12.36
CA LEU A 655 13.84 -28.68 -11.61
C LEU A 655 13.55 -28.66 -10.11
N TYR A 656 14.58 -28.89 -9.30
CA TYR A 656 14.45 -28.92 -7.84
C TYR A 656 15.45 -27.96 -7.19
N VAL A 657 14.98 -27.15 -6.24
CA VAL A 657 15.81 -26.19 -5.49
C VAL A 657 15.62 -26.32 -3.98
N GLY A 658 16.69 -26.03 -3.22
CA GLY A 658 16.70 -26.18 -1.78
C GLY A 658 17.22 -27.55 -1.31
N PRO A 659 17.33 -27.75 0.01
CA PRO A 659 17.75 -29.03 0.58
C PRO A 659 16.72 -30.13 0.30
N LEU A 660 17.15 -31.38 0.13
CA LEU A 660 16.27 -32.52 -0.18
C LEU A 660 15.21 -32.80 0.90
N ASN A 661 15.55 -32.58 2.16
CA ASN A 661 14.66 -32.79 3.31
C ASN A 661 15.29 -32.14 4.55
N ASN A 662 14.69 -32.38 5.72
CA ASN A 662 15.10 -31.80 6.99
C ASN A 662 16.35 -32.44 7.66
N SER A 663 17.09 -33.34 6.98
CA SER A 663 18.18 -34.13 7.59
C SER A 663 19.55 -33.43 7.66
N PHE A 664 19.64 -32.14 7.31
CA PHE A 664 20.88 -31.37 7.37
C PHE A 664 20.94 -30.49 8.62
N GLY A 665 22.08 -30.43 9.30
CA GLY A 665 22.21 -29.70 10.56
C GLY A 665 21.30 -30.22 11.68
N THR A 666 20.93 -29.34 12.60
CA THR A 666 20.03 -29.65 13.73
C THR A 666 18.76 -28.83 13.67
N GLY A 667 17.67 -29.31 14.26
CA GLY A 667 16.37 -28.63 14.20
C GLY A 667 15.30 -29.29 15.06
N GLY A 668 14.06 -28.84 14.90
CA GLY A 668 12.91 -29.36 15.62
C GLY A 668 11.57 -28.94 15.01
N GLN A 669 10.49 -29.49 15.54
CA GLN A 669 9.13 -29.08 15.17
C GLN A 669 8.90 -27.65 15.63
N HIS A 670 8.43 -26.80 14.73
CA HIS A 670 8.28 -25.37 14.98
C HIS A 670 6.84 -24.93 14.71
N ASN A 671 6.20 -24.38 15.75
CA ASN A 671 4.78 -24.02 15.74
C ASN A 671 4.53 -22.68 16.46
N ASN A 672 4.86 -21.56 15.80
CA ASN A 672 4.76 -20.22 16.36
C ASN A 672 3.47 -19.51 15.88
N THR A 673 2.85 -18.68 16.71
CA THR A 673 1.72 -17.81 16.34
C THR A 673 2.13 -16.68 15.40
N SER A 674 3.38 -16.24 15.42
CA SER A 674 3.92 -15.28 14.45
C SER A 674 4.17 -15.94 13.09
N THR A 675 3.87 -15.23 12.00
CA THR A 675 4.16 -15.68 10.64
C THR A 675 5.66 -15.86 10.43
N GLN A 676 6.06 -17.02 9.90
CA GLN A 676 7.44 -17.32 9.54
C GLN A 676 7.51 -17.78 8.09
N TYR A 677 8.59 -17.46 7.40
CA TYR A 677 8.71 -17.67 5.95
C TYR A 677 10.16 -17.85 5.48
N GLN A 678 10.30 -18.51 4.33
CA GLN A 678 11.51 -18.49 3.52
C GLN A 678 11.49 -17.26 2.61
N ILE A 679 12.66 -16.68 2.37
CA ILE A 679 12.85 -15.52 1.47
C ILE A 679 13.57 -16.01 0.21
N PHE A 680 13.09 -15.62 -0.96
CA PHE A 680 13.65 -16.02 -2.24
C PHE A 680 13.46 -14.96 -3.33
N SER A 681 14.19 -15.11 -4.43
CA SER A 681 14.10 -14.27 -5.62
C SER A 681 13.88 -15.14 -6.86
N VAL A 682 13.11 -14.62 -7.81
CA VAL A 682 12.78 -15.22 -9.09
C VAL A 682 13.34 -14.33 -10.20
N GLN A 683 14.05 -14.92 -11.16
CA GLN A 683 14.73 -14.19 -12.24
C GLN A 683 14.00 -14.32 -13.58
N GLU A 684 13.30 -15.43 -13.78
CA GLU A 684 12.46 -15.69 -14.94
C GLU A 684 11.10 -16.21 -14.46
N PRO A 685 10.00 -15.95 -15.20
CA PRO A 685 8.68 -16.47 -14.85
C PRO A 685 8.69 -17.99 -14.64
N LEU A 686 8.10 -18.44 -13.53
CA LEU A 686 8.06 -19.85 -13.17
C LEU A 686 6.85 -20.20 -12.30
N THR A 687 6.62 -21.50 -12.16
CA THR A 687 5.67 -22.06 -11.19
C THR A 687 6.39 -22.91 -10.15
N ILE A 688 6.18 -22.61 -8.87
CA ILE A 688 6.50 -23.52 -7.76
C ILE A 688 5.38 -24.54 -7.67
N VAL A 689 5.60 -25.72 -8.24
CA VAL A 689 4.61 -26.79 -8.37
C VAL A 689 4.36 -27.46 -7.02
N SER A 690 5.43 -27.82 -6.31
CA SER A 690 5.31 -28.54 -5.04
C SER A 690 6.53 -28.33 -4.14
N ALA A 691 6.41 -28.66 -2.86
CA ALA A 691 7.55 -28.69 -1.95
C ALA A 691 7.44 -29.86 -0.98
N TRP A 692 8.58 -30.37 -0.50
CA TRP A 692 8.63 -31.34 0.58
C TRP A 692 8.52 -30.64 1.93
N VAL A 693 7.72 -31.18 2.85
CA VAL A 693 7.55 -30.68 4.23
C VAL A 693 7.64 -31.84 5.21
N ASN A 694 7.93 -31.55 6.48
CA ASN A 694 7.91 -32.54 7.56
C ASN A 694 7.07 -32.03 8.73
N ALA A 695 5.87 -32.57 8.90
CA ALA A 695 4.91 -32.12 9.89
C ALA A 695 5.00 -32.91 11.21
N GLY A 696 4.93 -32.23 12.35
CA GLY A 696 4.91 -32.87 13.67
C GLY A 696 3.61 -33.60 13.98
N ALA A 697 2.50 -33.19 13.35
CA ALA A 697 1.19 -33.82 13.43
C ALA A 697 0.38 -33.51 12.17
N ALA A 698 -0.58 -34.38 11.84
CA ALA A 698 -1.50 -34.14 10.74
C ALA A 698 -2.42 -32.94 11.04
N GLY A 699 -2.72 -32.12 10.03
CA GLY A 699 -3.67 -31.02 10.20
C GLY A 699 -3.69 -30.04 9.03
N ASP A 700 -4.69 -29.16 9.05
CA ASP A 700 -4.88 -28.15 8.03
C ASP A 700 -3.93 -26.97 8.23
N ARG A 701 -3.34 -26.49 7.13
CA ARG A 701 -2.39 -25.37 7.11
C ARG A 701 -2.69 -24.47 5.92
N THR A 702 -2.53 -23.16 6.15
CA THR A 702 -2.50 -22.18 5.07
C THR A 702 -1.06 -21.82 4.78
N ILE A 703 -0.62 -22.11 3.56
CA ILE A 703 0.68 -21.67 3.05
C ILE A 703 0.42 -20.46 2.19
N THR A 704 1.06 -19.36 2.51
CA THR A 704 0.84 -18.08 1.85
C THR A 704 2.12 -17.63 1.16
N LEU A 705 1.95 -17.01 0.01
CA LEU A 705 2.96 -16.34 -0.77
C LEU A 705 2.77 -14.82 -0.64
N TRP A 706 3.84 -14.10 -0.36
CA TRP A 706 3.85 -12.63 -0.31
C TRP A 706 4.93 -12.04 -1.21
N ASP A 707 4.70 -10.81 -1.66
CA ASP A 707 5.72 -9.98 -2.29
C ASP A 707 6.76 -9.42 -1.28
N ALA A 708 7.73 -8.66 -1.78
CA ALA A 708 8.77 -8.04 -0.98
C ALA A 708 8.22 -7.08 0.10
N SER A 709 7.07 -6.44 -0.18
CA SER A 709 6.40 -5.47 0.68
C SER A 709 5.53 -6.14 1.75
N GLY A 710 5.34 -7.46 1.67
CA GLY A 710 4.50 -8.22 2.58
C GLY A 710 3.03 -8.28 2.17
N ASN A 711 2.67 -7.85 0.96
CA ASN A 711 1.33 -8.06 0.42
C ASN A 711 1.15 -9.51 0.03
N GLN A 712 0.00 -10.10 0.37
CA GLN A 712 -0.31 -11.47 -0.03
C GLN A 712 -0.60 -11.52 -1.53
N LEU A 713 0.13 -12.37 -2.24
CA LEU A 713 -0.06 -12.65 -3.67
C LEU A 713 -1.02 -13.82 -3.87
N ASP A 714 -0.81 -14.91 -3.12
CA ASP A 714 -1.60 -16.13 -3.25
C ASP A 714 -1.53 -16.98 -1.96
N SER A 715 -2.41 -17.98 -1.81
CA SER A 715 -2.36 -18.93 -0.70
C SER A 715 -2.96 -20.29 -1.04
N ARG A 716 -2.53 -21.34 -0.32
CA ARG A 716 -3.07 -22.70 -0.41
C ARG A 716 -3.47 -23.20 0.97
N PHE A 717 -4.71 -23.67 1.09
CA PHE A 717 -5.20 -24.35 2.28
C PHE A 717 -5.15 -25.86 2.05
N LEU A 718 -4.29 -26.55 2.79
CA LEU A 718 -3.96 -27.96 2.58
C LEU A 718 -4.02 -28.73 3.90
N ASN A 719 -4.54 -29.96 3.85
CA ASN A 719 -4.35 -30.93 4.92
C ASN A 719 -3.00 -31.63 4.74
N ILE A 720 -2.07 -31.43 5.68
CA ILE A 720 -0.73 -32.02 5.62
C ILE A 720 -0.68 -33.22 6.56
N PRO A 721 -0.30 -34.43 6.10
CA PRO A 721 -0.19 -35.61 6.96
C PRO A 721 1.01 -35.49 7.91
N SER A 722 0.97 -36.23 9.02
CA SER A 722 2.10 -36.31 9.96
C SER A 722 3.33 -36.95 9.28
N GLY A 723 4.53 -36.43 9.56
CA GLY A 723 5.79 -36.86 8.97
C GLY A 723 6.13 -36.16 7.66
N GLY A 724 7.06 -36.74 6.90
CA GLY A 724 7.53 -36.20 5.62
C GLY A 724 6.53 -36.43 4.48
N SER A 725 6.16 -35.38 3.76
CA SER A 725 5.28 -35.46 2.58
C SER A 725 5.57 -34.36 1.57
N ARG A 726 5.25 -34.60 0.29
CA ARG A 726 5.28 -33.58 -0.77
C ARG A 726 3.90 -32.96 -0.91
N ILE A 727 3.83 -31.63 -0.85
CA ILE A 727 2.60 -30.84 -0.90
C ILE A 727 2.53 -30.05 -2.21
N SER A 728 1.34 -30.01 -2.82
CA SER A 728 1.10 -29.28 -4.07
C SER A 728 0.84 -27.80 -3.76
N LEU A 729 1.55 -26.92 -4.45
CA LEU A 729 1.50 -25.46 -4.25
C LEU A 729 0.95 -24.76 -5.50
N ASN A 730 1.54 -25.00 -6.67
CA ASN A 730 1.19 -24.33 -7.93
C ASN A 730 1.14 -22.80 -7.79
N PHE A 731 2.18 -22.20 -7.20
CA PHE A 731 2.32 -20.75 -7.15
C PHE A 731 3.08 -20.27 -8.39
N HIS A 732 2.41 -19.52 -9.25
CA HIS A 732 3.02 -18.89 -10.41
C HIS A 732 3.57 -17.50 -10.02
N LEU A 733 4.77 -17.19 -10.50
CA LEU A 733 5.58 -16.07 -10.06
C LEU A 733 6.26 -15.41 -11.26
N GLU A 734 6.11 -14.10 -11.34
CA GLU A 734 6.90 -13.23 -12.21
C GLU A 734 8.30 -12.96 -11.63
N PRO A 735 9.25 -12.44 -12.43
CA PRO A 735 10.54 -11.99 -11.93
C PRO A 735 10.40 -10.96 -10.80
N GLY A 736 11.13 -11.18 -9.71
CA GLY A 736 11.09 -10.30 -8.55
C GLY A 736 12.03 -10.78 -7.44
N VAL A 737 12.28 -9.90 -6.48
CA VAL A 737 13.20 -10.15 -5.36
C VAL A 737 12.45 -10.19 -4.04
N ASN A 738 13.02 -10.91 -3.06
CA ASN A 738 12.52 -10.95 -1.68
C ASN A 738 11.07 -11.42 -1.52
N TYR A 739 10.58 -12.27 -2.42
CA TYR A 739 9.35 -13.02 -2.21
C TYR A 739 9.43 -13.85 -0.93
N ARG A 740 8.28 -14.05 -0.29
CA ARG A 740 8.18 -14.75 1.00
C ARG A 740 7.19 -15.89 0.89
N MET A 741 7.55 -17.10 1.32
CA MET A 741 6.64 -18.25 1.39
C MET A 741 6.63 -18.85 2.77
N GLY A 742 5.45 -18.97 3.38
CA GLY A 742 5.34 -19.29 4.80
C GLY A 742 3.94 -19.23 5.38
N GLY A 743 3.86 -19.10 6.70
CA GLY A 743 2.62 -19.06 7.46
C GLY A 743 2.86 -19.02 8.97
N SER A 744 1.78 -18.85 9.73
CA SER A 744 1.77 -19.01 11.19
C SER A 744 1.21 -20.38 11.57
N GLN A 745 1.56 -20.84 12.77
CA GLN A 745 1.10 -22.10 13.37
C GLN A 745 1.29 -23.33 12.47
N MET A 746 2.41 -23.36 11.75
CA MET A 746 2.68 -24.37 10.73
C MET A 746 2.87 -25.78 11.29
N ASN A 747 3.40 -25.91 12.51
CA ASN A 747 3.80 -27.18 13.11
C ASN A 747 4.63 -28.06 12.14
N LEU A 748 5.56 -27.41 11.43
CA LEU A 748 6.47 -28.04 10.47
C LEU A 748 7.90 -27.97 11.01
N TYR A 749 8.75 -28.90 10.58
CA TYR A 749 10.14 -28.97 10.98
C TYR A 749 10.93 -27.77 10.44
N ARG A 750 11.73 -27.16 11.31
CA ARG A 750 12.68 -26.10 10.99
C ARG A 750 14.08 -26.53 11.36
N ASN A 751 15.04 -26.37 10.45
CA ASN A 751 16.46 -26.52 10.75
C ASN A 751 16.97 -25.21 11.40
N ASN A 752 17.58 -25.33 12.57
CA ASN A 752 18.16 -24.23 13.35
C ASN A 752 19.64 -23.98 13.04
N THR A 753 20.29 -24.95 12.39
CA THR A 753 21.69 -24.87 11.96
C THR A 753 21.85 -25.60 10.63
N GLY A 754 22.98 -25.37 9.95
CA GLY A 754 23.34 -26.09 8.73
C GLY A 754 22.78 -25.51 7.42
N ALA A 755 21.97 -24.46 7.49
CA ALA A 755 21.53 -23.74 6.29
C ALA A 755 22.72 -23.05 5.59
N ALA A 756 22.81 -23.18 4.27
CA ALA A 756 23.85 -22.58 3.44
C ALA A 756 23.22 -21.82 2.27
N TYR A 757 22.68 -20.63 2.56
CA TYR A 757 22.11 -19.76 1.54
C TYR A 757 23.21 -19.15 0.63
N PRO A 758 22.93 -18.87 -0.65
CA PRO A 758 21.68 -19.18 -1.34
C PRO A 758 21.59 -20.64 -1.85
N TYR A 759 20.38 -21.20 -1.84
CA TYR A 759 20.08 -22.41 -2.60
C TYR A 759 19.47 -21.98 -3.93
N GLN A 760 20.13 -22.29 -5.04
CA GLN A 760 19.79 -21.67 -6.32
C GLN A 760 19.79 -22.64 -7.49
N ILE A 761 18.89 -22.36 -8.43
CA ILE A 761 19.01 -22.76 -9.82
C ILE A 761 19.45 -21.48 -10.55
N PRO A 762 20.72 -21.40 -11.01
CA PRO A 762 21.25 -20.19 -11.62
C PRO A 762 20.38 -19.71 -12.78
N GLY A 763 20.02 -18.42 -12.76
CA GLY A 763 19.20 -17.79 -13.81
C GLY A 763 17.69 -17.95 -13.64
N LEU A 764 17.20 -18.73 -12.66
CA LEU A 764 15.76 -19.02 -12.50
C LEU A 764 15.23 -18.62 -11.11
N ILE A 765 15.76 -19.23 -10.05
CA ILE A 765 15.27 -19.02 -8.67
C ILE A 765 16.41 -19.19 -7.66
N SER A 766 16.40 -18.34 -6.63
CA SER A 766 17.36 -18.39 -5.54
C SER A 766 16.64 -18.20 -4.20
N ILE A 767 16.68 -19.21 -3.34
CA ILE A 767 16.27 -19.11 -1.94
C ILE A 767 17.41 -18.42 -1.18
N THR A 768 17.18 -17.21 -0.69
CA THR A 768 18.21 -16.30 -0.19
C THR A 768 18.26 -16.19 1.32
N GLY A 769 17.18 -16.56 2.03
CA GLY A 769 17.18 -16.48 3.49
C GLY A 769 15.88 -16.93 4.14
N SER A 770 15.68 -16.48 5.39
CA SER A 770 14.47 -16.73 6.15
C SER A 770 14.17 -15.62 7.15
N SER A 771 12.94 -15.60 7.68
CA SER A 771 12.48 -14.66 8.71
C SER A 771 13.22 -14.74 10.06
N ALA A 772 14.08 -15.74 10.30
CA ALA A 772 14.89 -15.84 11.52
C ALA A 772 16.41 -15.71 11.26
N GLY A 773 16.81 -15.28 10.07
CA GLY A 773 18.22 -15.09 9.69
C GLY A 773 18.89 -16.32 9.07
N ALA A 774 20.15 -16.16 8.69
CA ALA A 774 20.86 -17.07 7.78
C ALA A 774 21.13 -18.49 8.33
N ALA A 775 21.05 -18.69 9.66
CA ALA A 775 21.27 -19.99 10.28
C ALA A 775 20.04 -20.93 10.18
N PHE A 776 18.86 -20.37 9.96
CA PHE A 776 17.59 -21.09 10.01
C PHE A 776 17.04 -21.35 8.62
N TYR A 777 16.48 -22.54 8.41
CA TYR A 777 15.77 -22.92 7.18
C TYR A 777 14.37 -23.40 7.52
N TYR A 778 13.36 -22.68 7.02
CA TYR A 778 11.95 -22.90 7.34
C TYR A 778 11.23 -23.83 6.36
N TYR A 779 10.65 -24.89 6.92
CA TYR A 779 9.48 -25.65 6.47
C TYR A 779 9.53 -26.38 5.11
N PHE A 780 9.96 -25.72 4.04
CA PHE A 780 9.79 -26.17 2.67
C PHE A 780 11.14 -26.58 2.07
N TYR A 781 11.27 -27.88 1.82
CA TYR A 781 12.45 -28.53 1.26
C TYR A 781 12.17 -28.95 -0.18
N ASP A 782 13.21 -29.17 -0.98
CA ASP A 782 13.12 -29.81 -2.31
C ASP A 782 12.01 -29.22 -3.19
N TRP A 783 12.04 -27.90 -3.41
CA TRP A 783 11.00 -27.19 -4.15
C TRP A 783 11.04 -27.64 -5.60
N GLU A 784 9.93 -28.21 -6.05
CA GLU A 784 9.72 -28.57 -7.44
C GLU A 784 9.27 -27.34 -8.20
N VAL A 785 10.10 -26.87 -9.12
CA VAL A 785 9.85 -25.67 -9.91
C VAL A 785 9.89 -25.99 -11.40
N VAL A 786 9.04 -25.32 -12.15
CA VAL A 786 8.98 -25.41 -13.61
C VAL A 786 9.05 -24.00 -14.16
N LYS A 787 10.06 -23.72 -14.99
CA LYS A 787 10.13 -22.48 -15.77
C LYS A 787 8.93 -22.43 -16.71
N ASP A 788 8.28 -21.28 -16.84
CA ASP A 788 7.11 -21.18 -17.70
C ASP A 788 7.44 -21.57 -19.14
N PRO A 789 6.52 -22.28 -19.81
CA PRO A 789 6.78 -22.82 -21.14
C PRO A 789 6.90 -21.69 -22.16
N CYS A 790 7.77 -21.91 -23.15
CA CYS A 790 7.91 -21.00 -24.26
C CYS A 790 6.87 -21.36 -25.33
N ILE A 791 6.18 -20.36 -25.89
CA ILE A 791 5.08 -20.56 -26.85
C ILE A 791 5.44 -19.83 -28.15
N SER A 792 5.30 -20.52 -29.28
CA SER A 792 5.50 -19.91 -30.60
C SER A 792 4.36 -18.94 -30.95
N PRO A 793 4.55 -17.99 -31.87
CA PRO A 793 3.43 -17.33 -32.53
C PRO A 793 2.47 -18.35 -33.15
N ARG A 794 1.18 -18.02 -33.18
CA ARG A 794 0.17 -18.86 -33.85
C ARG A 794 0.31 -18.76 -35.37
N THR A 795 0.39 -19.91 -36.04
CA THR A 795 0.40 -20.03 -37.49
C THR A 795 -1.01 -20.27 -38.02
N PRO A 796 -1.50 -19.49 -38.99
CA PRO A 796 -2.81 -19.72 -39.58
C PRO A 796 -2.79 -20.97 -40.48
N VAL A 797 -3.82 -21.80 -40.36
CA VAL A 797 -4.11 -22.94 -41.22
C VAL A 797 -5.41 -22.67 -41.95
N TYR A 798 -5.29 -22.36 -43.24
CA TYR A 798 -6.43 -22.07 -44.09
C TYR A 798 -7.16 -23.35 -44.47
N LEU A 799 -8.43 -23.45 -44.08
CA LEU A 799 -9.33 -24.52 -44.48
C LEU A 799 -10.26 -23.96 -45.56
N VAL A 800 -10.04 -24.35 -46.81
CA VAL A 800 -10.72 -23.74 -47.95
C VAL A 800 -11.84 -24.66 -48.43
N MET A 801 -13.06 -24.13 -48.43
CA MET A 801 -14.20 -24.73 -49.10
C MET A 801 -14.26 -24.20 -50.53
N ASP A 802 -13.85 -25.02 -51.50
CA ASP A 802 -13.79 -24.66 -52.93
C ASP A 802 -14.88 -25.39 -53.72
N GLU A 803 -16.11 -25.35 -53.20
CA GLU A 803 -17.27 -25.98 -53.81
C GLU A 803 -17.49 -25.48 -55.24
N VAL A 804 -17.64 -26.42 -56.16
CA VAL A 804 -18.12 -26.17 -57.51
C VAL A 804 -19.56 -26.66 -57.58
N THR A 805 -20.44 -25.92 -58.25
CA THR A 805 -21.81 -26.39 -58.51
C THR A 805 -22.05 -26.38 -60.01
N ALA A 806 -22.42 -27.53 -60.59
CA ALA A 806 -22.74 -27.64 -62.00
C ALA A 806 -24.23 -27.39 -62.21
N ALA A 807 -24.56 -26.38 -63.01
CA ALA A 807 -25.94 -26.05 -63.33
C ALA A 807 -26.04 -25.38 -64.70
N ALA A 808 -27.10 -25.70 -65.43
CA ALA A 808 -27.40 -25.05 -66.69
C ALA A 808 -28.88 -25.19 -67.05
N THR A 809 -29.37 -24.30 -67.90
CA THR A 809 -30.70 -24.42 -68.51
C THR A 809 -30.56 -24.61 -70.01
N ALA A 810 -31.42 -25.44 -70.59
CA ALA A 810 -31.39 -25.76 -72.00
C ALA A 810 -32.79 -25.73 -72.61
N SER A 811 -32.86 -25.51 -73.92
CA SER A 811 -34.09 -25.63 -74.71
C SER A 811 -33.84 -26.48 -75.95
N THR A 812 -34.86 -27.20 -76.40
CA THR A 812 -34.80 -27.97 -77.65
C THR A 812 -35.73 -27.35 -78.69
N PHE A 813 -35.24 -27.22 -79.92
CA PHE A 813 -36.05 -26.82 -81.08
C PHE A 813 -35.69 -27.71 -82.27
N GLY A 814 -36.65 -28.54 -82.68
CA GLY A 814 -36.40 -29.59 -83.66
C GLY A 814 -35.31 -30.55 -83.17
N MET A 815 -34.30 -30.77 -84.02
CA MET A 815 -33.17 -31.66 -83.76
C MET A 815 -32.03 -31.01 -82.95
N THR A 816 -32.20 -29.77 -82.49
CA THR A 816 -31.13 -28.97 -81.87
C THR A 816 -31.41 -28.68 -80.40
N LEU A 817 -30.43 -28.95 -79.54
CA LEU A 817 -30.36 -28.51 -78.15
C LEU A 817 -29.50 -27.24 -78.07
N THR A 818 -30.02 -26.23 -77.39
CA THR A 818 -29.27 -25.00 -77.07
C THR A 818 -29.16 -24.85 -75.57
N ILE A 819 -27.94 -24.70 -75.05
CA ILE A 819 -27.73 -24.30 -73.66
C ILE A 819 -28.01 -22.80 -73.55
N ASN A 820 -29.12 -22.42 -72.89
CA ASN A 820 -29.57 -21.03 -72.82
C ASN A 820 -28.70 -20.24 -71.84
N THR A 821 -28.39 -20.84 -70.69
CA THR A 821 -27.55 -20.25 -69.65
C THR A 821 -26.74 -21.33 -68.94
N ASN A 822 -25.45 -21.07 -68.75
CA ASN A 822 -24.63 -21.80 -67.79
C ASN A 822 -24.74 -21.09 -66.44
N GLN A 823 -25.23 -21.80 -65.44
CA GLN A 823 -25.45 -21.32 -64.08
C GLN A 823 -24.45 -21.93 -63.10
N SER A 824 -23.40 -22.58 -63.60
CA SER A 824 -22.41 -23.24 -62.75
C SER A 824 -21.70 -22.20 -61.89
N ALA A 825 -21.62 -22.46 -60.59
CA ALA A 825 -20.98 -21.58 -59.62
C ALA A 825 -19.53 -22.01 -59.39
N ASN A 826 -18.63 -21.02 -59.23
CA ASN A 826 -17.20 -21.22 -58.92
C ASN A 826 -16.43 -22.14 -59.91
N ALA A 827 -16.93 -22.30 -61.15
CA ALA A 827 -16.29 -23.06 -62.22
C ALA A 827 -15.73 -22.14 -63.32
N ASN A 828 -14.56 -22.49 -63.87
CA ASN A 828 -13.94 -21.80 -65.00
C ASN A 828 -13.66 -22.74 -66.20
N SER A 829 -13.96 -24.02 -66.06
CA SER A 829 -13.83 -25.05 -67.09
C SER A 829 -15.09 -25.89 -67.15
N TYR A 830 -15.53 -26.21 -68.36
CA TYR A 830 -16.77 -26.95 -68.63
C TYR A 830 -16.50 -28.09 -69.61
N SER A 831 -17.09 -29.24 -69.35
CA SER A 831 -17.06 -30.39 -70.25
C SER A 831 -18.47 -30.92 -70.40
N TRP A 832 -18.95 -30.95 -71.64
CA TRP A 832 -20.27 -31.43 -72.03
C TRP A 832 -20.14 -32.77 -72.74
N ASP A 833 -21.00 -33.72 -72.39
CA ASP A 833 -21.28 -34.94 -73.17
C ASP A 833 -22.77 -34.94 -73.51
N PHE A 834 -23.10 -34.95 -74.80
CA PHE A 834 -24.48 -34.82 -75.26
C PHE A 834 -25.25 -36.16 -75.30
N GLY A 835 -24.62 -37.27 -74.91
CA GLY A 835 -25.24 -38.61 -74.85
C GLY A 835 -25.27 -39.36 -76.19
N ASP A 836 -24.63 -38.84 -77.23
CA ASP A 836 -24.52 -39.43 -78.57
C ASP A 836 -23.05 -39.61 -79.04
N ASN A 837 -22.11 -39.65 -78.08
CA ASN A 837 -20.65 -39.64 -78.27
C ASN A 837 -20.06 -38.32 -78.81
N SER A 838 -20.80 -37.21 -78.73
CA SER A 838 -20.27 -35.87 -79.00
C SER A 838 -20.05 -35.09 -77.70
N THR A 839 -19.09 -34.17 -77.74
CA THR A 839 -18.67 -33.38 -76.57
C THR A 839 -18.36 -31.94 -76.95
N ASP A 840 -18.43 -31.01 -75.98
CA ASP A 840 -18.02 -29.60 -76.12
C ASP A 840 -17.42 -29.07 -74.81
N THR A 841 -16.68 -27.97 -74.88
CA THR A 841 -16.07 -27.30 -73.73
C THR A 841 -16.47 -25.82 -73.60
N GLN A 842 -17.29 -25.31 -74.52
CA GLN A 842 -17.80 -23.94 -74.40
C GLN A 842 -18.72 -23.78 -73.18
N ALA A 843 -18.79 -22.57 -72.64
CA ALA A 843 -19.69 -22.28 -71.52
C ALA A 843 -21.16 -22.49 -71.89
N THR A 844 -21.56 -22.12 -73.11
CA THR A 844 -22.93 -22.24 -73.63
C THR A 844 -22.93 -22.85 -75.04
N PRO A 845 -22.73 -24.16 -75.18
CA PRO A 845 -22.66 -24.81 -76.49
C PRO A 845 -24.06 -25.03 -77.10
N GLN A 846 -24.08 -25.33 -78.39
CA GLN A 846 -25.26 -25.75 -79.13
C GLN A 846 -24.94 -27.05 -79.87
N HIS A 847 -25.82 -28.05 -79.77
CA HIS A 847 -25.62 -29.35 -80.39
C HIS A 847 -26.83 -29.78 -81.21
N THR A 848 -26.60 -30.42 -82.36
CA THR A 848 -27.64 -30.92 -83.26
C THR A 848 -27.53 -32.43 -83.40
N TYR A 849 -28.59 -33.13 -82.98
CA TYR A 849 -28.66 -34.58 -83.02
C TYR A 849 -28.99 -35.10 -84.43
N THR A 850 -28.53 -36.30 -84.75
CA THR A 850 -28.77 -36.95 -86.04
C THR A 850 -30.01 -37.86 -86.03
N GLN A 851 -30.50 -38.25 -84.86
CA GLN A 851 -31.72 -39.07 -84.68
C GLN A 851 -32.63 -38.47 -83.59
N PRO A 852 -33.96 -38.51 -83.77
CA PRO A 852 -34.90 -38.09 -82.75
C PRO A 852 -34.84 -39.05 -81.55
N GLY A 853 -35.00 -38.52 -80.35
CA GLY A 853 -34.86 -39.30 -79.11
C GLY A 853 -34.69 -38.42 -77.88
N THR A 854 -34.63 -39.09 -76.73
CA THR A 854 -34.28 -38.47 -75.45
C THR A 854 -32.85 -38.83 -75.11
N TYR A 855 -32.00 -37.82 -74.95
CA TYR A 855 -30.59 -37.97 -74.61
C TYR A 855 -30.32 -37.39 -73.22
N THR A 856 -29.49 -38.08 -72.43
CA THR A 856 -28.98 -37.55 -71.17
C THR A 856 -27.71 -36.74 -71.46
N VAL A 857 -27.80 -35.44 -71.26
CA VAL A 857 -26.69 -34.50 -71.43
C VAL A 857 -26.00 -34.33 -70.09
N THR A 858 -24.70 -34.58 -70.04
CA THR A 858 -23.88 -34.45 -68.83
C THR A 858 -23.05 -33.19 -68.92
N LEU A 859 -23.09 -32.36 -67.87
CA LEU A 859 -22.19 -31.22 -67.68
C LEU A 859 -21.29 -31.51 -66.49
N VAL A 860 -19.98 -31.52 -66.73
CA VAL A 860 -18.97 -31.43 -65.67
C VAL A 860 -18.45 -30.00 -65.63
N ALA A 861 -18.73 -29.29 -64.55
CA ALA A 861 -18.17 -27.97 -64.27
C ALA A 861 -16.99 -28.14 -63.31
N SER A 862 -15.88 -27.45 -63.56
CA SER A 862 -14.66 -27.59 -62.74
C SER A 862 -13.91 -26.28 -62.58
N ASN A 863 -13.09 -26.22 -61.54
CA ASN A 863 -12.07 -25.20 -61.33
C ASN A 863 -10.69 -25.86 -61.14
N ALA A 864 -9.74 -25.15 -60.52
CA ALA A 864 -8.39 -25.66 -60.31
C ALA A 864 -8.33 -26.86 -59.33
N ASN A 865 -9.28 -26.97 -58.39
CA ASN A 865 -9.22 -27.94 -57.30
C ASN A 865 -10.38 -28.94 -57.30
N CYS A 866 -11.57 -28.52 -57.76
CA CYS A 866 -12.82 -29.24 -57.59
C CYS A 866 -13.64 -29.31 -58.88
N SER A 867 -14.57 -30.28 -58.93
CA SER A 867 -15.51 -30.43 -60.03
C SER A 867 -16.85 -30.95 -59.53
N ASP A 868 -17.93 -30.52 -60.18
CA ASP A 868 -19.28 -31.03 -59.95
C ASP A 868 -19.91 -31.45 -61.27
N THR A 869 -20.88 -32.36 -61.20
CA THR A 869 -21.54 -32.95 -62.36
C THR A 869 -23.05 -32.82 -62.24
N THR A 870 -23.69 -32.35 -63.31
CA THR A 870 -25.14 -32.29 -63.43
C THR A 870 -25.62 -32.92 -64.73
N PHE A 871 -26.90 -33.29 -64.76
CA PHE A 871 -27.52 -33.96 -65.90
C PHE A 871 -28.75 -33.19 -66.36
N LEU A 872 -28.91 -33.09 -67.67
CA LEU A 872 -30.08 -32.52 -68.33
C LEU A 872 -30.68 -33.57 -69.27
N GLU A 873 -32.00 -33.56 -69.44
CA GLU A 873 -32.65 -34.37 -70.47
C GLU A 873 -32.94 -33.52 -71.71
N ALA A 874 -32.41 -33.93 -72.85
CA ALA A 874 -32.68 -33.32 -74.14
C ALA A 874 -33.61 -34.24 -74.95
N THR A 875 -34.87 -33.85 -75.10
CA THR A 875 -35.79 -34.53 -76.02
C THR A 875 -35.87 -33.73 -77.32
N VAL A 876 -35.40 -34.32 -78.40
CA VAL A 876 -35.37 -33.73 -79.74
C VAL A 876 -36.21 -34.57 -80.69
N ASP A 877 -36.99 -33.89 -81.52
CA ASP A 877 -37.88 -34.51 -82.49
C ASP A 877 -37.85 -33.69 -83.78
N ASN A 878 -38.21 -34.30 -84.90
CA ASN A 878 -38.44 -33.57 -86.14
C ASN A 878 -39.64 -32.65 -85.92
N ALA A 879 -39.38 -31.36 -85.68
CA ALA A 879 -40.42 -30.35 -85.50
C ALA A 879 -41.22 -30.17 -86.81
N GLY A 880 -42.18 -31.06 -87.02
CA GLY A 880 -43.29 -30.91 -87.94
C GLY A 880 -44.37 -30.08 -87.26
N LEU A 881 -44.74 -28.98 -87.92
CA LEU A 881 -45.91 -28.17 -87.59
C LEU A 881 -47.16 -29.03 -87.39
N SER A 882 -47.66 -29.13 -86.17
CA SER A 882 -49.07 -29.48 -85.93
C SER A 882 -49.64 -28.74 -84.72
N ASP A 883 -50.35 -27.67 -85.04
CA ASP A 883 -51.75 -27.42 -84.67
C ASP A 883 -52.18 -27.72 -83.22
N VAL A 884 -52.19 -26.67 -82.38
CA VAL A 884 -52.99 -26.69 -81.14
C VAL A 884 -54.45 -26.39 -81.51
N SER A 885 -55.17 -27.46 -81.80
CA SER A 885 -56.63 -27.49 -81.89
C SER A 885 -57.25 -27.27 -80.51
N GLY A 886 -57.65 -26.03 -80.23
CA GLY A 886 -58.38 -25.63 -79.03
C GLY A 886 -59.48 -24.61 -79.33
N ASN A 887 -60.73 -25.11 -79.39
CA ASN A 887 -62.02 -24.42 -79.27
C ASN A 887 -62.62 -23.65 -80.47
N GLY A 888 -63.50 -24.36 -81.19
CA GLY A 888 -64.78 -23.83 -81.69
C GLY A 888 -64.79 -23.05 -83.01
N TRP A 889 -63.64 -22.65 -83.54
CA TRP A 889 -63.55 -22.01 -84.86
C TRP A 889 -62.14 -22.07 -85.45
N GLY A 890 -62.05 -22.01 -86.78
CA GLY A 890 -60.81 -22.04 -87.55
C GLY A 890 -60.69 -20.86 -88.50
N ILE A 891 -59.45 -20.46 -88.77
CA ILE A 891 -59.11 -19.46 -89.79
C ILE A 891 -58.42 -20.14 -90.96
N PHE A 892 -58.88 -19.84 -92.16
CA PHE A 892 -58.40 -20.41 -93.41
C PHE A 892 -58.01 -19.25 -94.33
N PRO A 893 -56.74 -18.81 -94.30
CA PRO A 893 -56.28 -17.73 -95.16
C PRO A 893 -56.23 -18.21 -96.62
N ASN A 894 -56.69 -17.37 -97.55
CA ASN A 894 -56.47 -17.52 -98.99
C ASN A 894 -55.62 -16.34 -99.50
N PRO A 895 -54.28 -16.51 -99.57
CA PRO A 895 -53.37 -15.45 -100.00
C PRO A 895 -53.62 -14.99 -101.44
N ALA A 896 -54.09 -15.86 -102.34
CA ALA A 896 -54.29 -15.54 -103.76
C ALA A 896 -55.45 -14.55 -104.01
N THR A 897 -56.40 -14.45 -103.08
CA THR A 897 -57.56 -13.55 -103.19
C THR A 897 -57.62 -12.50 -102.06
N GLU A 898 -56.61 -12.47 -101.19
CA GLU A 898 -56.54 -11.62 -99.99
C GLU A 898 -57.80 -11.69 -99.09
N VAL A 899 -58.34 -12.90 -98.95
CA VAL A 899 -59.51 -13.19 -98.11
C VAL A 899 -59.13 -14.18 -97.02
N LEU A 900 -59.44 -13.83 -95.77
CA LEU A 900 -59.42 -14.73 -94.63
C LEU A 900 -60.81 -15.34 -94.44
N THR A 901 -60.93 -16.65 -94.61
CA THR A 901 -62.21 -17.35 -94.33
C THR A 901 -62.23 -17.80 -92.88
N VAL A 902 -63.25 -17.37 -92.16
CA VAL A 902 -63.50 -17.76 -90.77
C VAL A 902 -64.63 -18.78 -90.76
N ARG A 903 -64.37 -19.96 -90.19
CA ARG A 903 -65.38 -21.01 -90.02
C ARG A 903 -65.57 -21.31 -88.54
N CYS A 904 -66.78 -21.11 -88.04
CA CYS A 904 -67.18 -21.42 -86.68
C CYS A 904 -67.92 -22.76 -86.63
N PHE A 905 -67.78 -23.47 -85.52
CA PHE A 905 -68.46 -24.73 -85.25
C PHE A 905 -69.14 -24.61 -83.88
N GLY A 906 -70.47 -24.38 -83.88
CA GLY A 906 -71.29 -24.35 -82.66
C GLY A 906 -72.14 -23.09 -82.49
N GLU A 907 -71.52 -21.95 -82.20
CA GLU A 907 -72.20 -20.68 -81.92
C GLU A 907 -71.89 -19.65 -83.03
N GLU A 908 -72.89 -18.89 -83.46
CA GLU A 908 -72.71 -17.81 -84.44
C GLU A 908 -72.24 -16.53 -83.73
N PRO A 909 -71.09 -15.95 -84.12
CA PRO A 909 -70.68 -14.66 -83.56
C PRO A 909 -71.49 -13.52 -84.17
N GLU A 910 -71.63 -12.41 -83.44
CA GLU A 910 -72.27 -11.20 -83.96
C GLU A 910 -71.29 -10.31 -84.73
N TYR A 911 -70.05 -10.20 -84.26
CA TYR A 911 -69.03 -9.32 -84.81
C TYR A 911 -67.65 -9.96 -84.82
N TYR A 912 -66.81 -9.49 -85.75
CA TYR A 912 -65.38 -9.72 -85.73
C TYR A 912 -64.62 -8.39 -85.61
N ARG A 913 -63.45 -8.45 -84.97
CA ARG A 913 -62.49 -7.35 -84.85
C ARG A 913 -61.09 -7.87 -85.14
N VAL A 914 -60.31 -7.12 -85.92
CA VAL A 914 -58.92 -7.42 -86.23
C VAL A 914 -58.05 -6.36 -85.61
N PHE A 915 -57.04 -6.79 -84.86
CA PHE A 915 -56.06 -5.91 -84.21
C PHE A 915 -54.69 -6.12 -84.84
N ASP A 916 -53.91 -5.05 -84.98
CA ASP A 916 -52.50 -5.16 -85.32
C ASP A 916 -51.66 -5.68 -84.13
N ALA A 917 -50.37 -5.91 -84.36
CA ALA A 917 -49.44 -6.40 -83.34
C ALA A 917 -49.30 -5.47 -82.12
N GLN A 918 -49.69 -4.19 -82.23
CA GLN A 918 -49.71 -3.22 -81.13
C GLN A 918 -51.07 -3.18 -80.41
N GLY A 919 -52.04 -4.01 -80.80
CA GLY A 919 -53.36 -4.09 -80.20
C GLY A 919 -54.33 -3.00 -80.67
N ARG A 920 -54.02 -2.27 -81.76
CA ARG A 920 -54.92 -1.26 -82.34
C ARG A 920 -55.93 -1.92 -83.27
N LEU A 921 -57.19 -1.53 -83.17
CA LEU A 921 -58.25 -2.04 -84.04
C LEU A 921 -58.03 -1.53 -85.47
N VAL A 922 -57.81 -2.46 -86.42
CA VAL A 922 -57.57 -2.14 -87.83
C VAL A 922 -58.78 -2.43 -88.72
N GLN A 923 -59.64 -3.37 -88.33
CA GLN A 923 -60.86 -3.68 -89.07
C GLN A 923 -61.91 -4.28 -88.13
N GLU A 924 -63.18 -3.94 -88.32
CA GLU A 924 -64.29 -4.63 -87.68
C GLU A 924 -65.49 -4.79 -88.63
N GLY A 925 -66.36 -5.75 -88.34
CA GLY A 925 -67.57 -5.97 -89.11
C GLY A 925 -68.52 -6.94 -88.45
N LYS A 926 -69.77 -6.98 -88.94
CA LYS A 926 -70.74 -8.01 -88.55
C LYS A 926 -70.39 -9.34 -89.21
N MET A 927 -70.51 -10.41 -88.45
CA MET A 927 -70.49 -11.78 -88.99
C MET A 927 -71.88 -12.09 -89.58
N SER A 928 -71.92 -12.87 -90.66
CA SER A 928 -73.14 -13.15 -91.41
C SER A 928 -73.34 -14.65 -91.56
N GLY A 929 -73.30 -15.38 -90.44
CA GLY A 929 -73.34 -16.83 -90.38
C GLY A 929 -72.08 -17.48 -89.81
N MET A 930 -72.14 -18.81 -89.64
CA MET A 930 -71.00 -19.65 -89.19
C MET A 930 -69.81 -19.67 -90.17
N LEU A 931 -69.95 -19.11 -91.38
CA LEU A 931 -68.90 -18.97 -92.36
C LEU A 931 -68.87 -17.52 -92.85
N THR A 932 -67.79 -16.80 -92.60
CA THR A 932 -67.64 -15.40 -93.03
C THR A 932 -66.29 -15.21 -93.72
N SER A 933 -66.29 -14.45 -94.81
CA SER A 933 -65.09 -14.05 -95.54
C SER A 933 -64.71 -12.62 -95.17
N ILE A 934 -63.51 -12.44 -94.62
CA ILE A 934 -62.95 -11.14 -94.24
C ILE A 934 -61.91 -10.76 -95.29
N ARG A 935 -62.14 -9.67 -96.03
CA ARG A 935 -61.13 -9.13 -96.96
C ARG A 935 -60.04 -8.43 -96.16
N VAL A 936 -58.78 -8.81 -96.40
CA VAL A 936 -57.59 -8.27 -95.74
C VAL A 936 -56.65 -7.53 -96.73
N GLN A 937 -57.15 -7.26 -97.94
CA GLN A 937 -56.42 -6.56 -99.02
C GLN A 937 -55.85 -5.20 -98.60
N ASN A 938 -56.57 -4.44 -97.79
CA ASN A 938 -56.16 -3.09 -97.38
C ASN A 938 -55.32 -3.08 -96.10
N MET A 939 -55.00 -4.26 -95.54
CA MET A 939 -54.12 -4.38 -94.37
C MET A 939 -52.67 -4.47 -94.84
N GLU A 940 -51.75 -3.81 -94.12
CA GLU A 940 -50.32 -3.90 -94.39
C GLU A 940 -49.77 -5.30 -94.05
N ARG A 941 -48.54 -5.60 -94.48
CA ARG A 941 -47.85 -6.82 -94.05
C ARG A 941 -47.59 -6.77 -92.55
N GLY A 942 -47.83 -7.86 -91.84
CA GLY A 942 -47.65 -7.90 -90.39
C GLY A 942 -48.39 -9.04 -89.69
N ALA A 943 -48.17 -9.15 -88.38
CA ALA A 943 -48.92 -10.05 -87.51
C ALA A 943 -50.19 -9.37 -86.99
N TYR A 944 -51.30 -10.10 -87.06
CA TYR A 944 -52.63 -9.63 -86.69
C TYR A 944 -53.33 -10.60 -85.76
N GLN A 945 -54.21 -10.09 -84.92
CA GLN A 945 -55.07 -10.86 -84.03
C GLN A 945 -56.54 -10.67 -84.44
N LEU A 946 -57.19 -11.74 -84.88
CA LEU A 946 -58.62 -11.78 -85.14
C LEU A 946 -59.37 -12.17 -83.86
N GLN A 947 -60.27 -11.32 -83.41
CA GLN A 947 -61.20 -11.56 -82.31
C GLN A 947 -62.62 -11.74 -82.85
N LEU A 948 -63.34 -12.75 -82.36
CA LEU A 948 -64.78 -12.92 -82.56
C LEU A 948 -65.52 -12.59 -81.27
N GLN A 949 -66.68 -11.94 -81.38
CA GLN A 949 -67.59 -11.65 -80.27
C GLN A 949 -68.94 -12.36 -80.49
N PHE A 950 -69.37 -13.12 -79.49
CA PHE A 950 -70.61 -13.90 -79.50
C PHE A 950 -71.71 -13.21 -78.70
N THR A 951 -72.98 -13.59 -78.91
CA THR A 951 -74.18 -13.02 -78.24
C THR A 951 -74.17 -13.15 -76.71
N SER A 952 -73.29 -14.02 -76.19
CA SER A 952 -73.08 -14.30 -74.76
C SER A 952 -71.99 -13.43 -74.08
N ASP A 953 -71.58 -12.32 -74.70
CA ASP A 953 -70.43 -11.46 -74.31
C ASP A 953 -69.07 -12.19 -74.26
N ARG A 954 -69.02 -13.46 -74.69
CA ARG A 954 -67.78 -14.20 -74.84
C ARG A 954 -67.00 -13.66 -76.04
N THR A 955 -65.69 -13.49 -75.89
CA THR A 955 -64.78 -13.24 -77.02
C THR A 955 -63.71 -14.31 -77.14
N SER A 956 -63.30 -14.62 -78.38
CA SER A 956 -62.24 -15.60 -78.68
C SER A 956 -61.29 -15.03 -79.73
N ARG A 957 -59.99 -15.34 -79.63
CA ARG A 957 -58.95 -14.73 -80.48
C ARG A 957 -58.04 -15.78 -81.13
N LYS A 958 -57.66 -15.55 -82.39
CA LYS A 958 -56.60 -16.28 -83.10
C LYS A 958 -55.70 -15.34 -83.86
N SER A 959 -54.42 -15.66 -83.94
CA SER A 959 -53.42 -14.85 -84.65
C SER A 959 -53.21 -15.36 -86.06
N PHE A 960 -52.91 -14.46 -86.98
CA PHE A 960 -52.47 -14.76 -88.34
C PHE A 960 -51.43 -13.75 -88.81
N ILE A 961 -50.67 -14.10 -89.85
CA ILE A 961 -49.65 -13.23 -90.42
C ILE A 961 -50.02 -12.96 -91.89
N LYS A 962 -50.05 -11.68 -92.28
CA LYS A 962 -50.07 -11.27 -93.69
C LYS A 962 -48.61 -11.08 -94.12
N MET A 963 -48.13 -11.96 -95.00
CA MET A 963 -46.71 -11.99 -95.39
C MET A 963 -46.37 -11.07 -96.57
N ASP A 964 -47.32 -10.76 -97.45
CA ASP A 964 -47.17 -9.85 -98.59
C ASP A 964 -48.44 -9.01 -98.81
#